data_AF-A0A9K3L4G1-F1
#
_entry.id   AF-A0A9K3L4G1-F1
#
_cell.length_a   1.000
_cell.length_b   1.000
_cell.length_c   1.000
_cell.angle_alpha   90.00
_cell.angle_beta   90.00
_cell.angle_gamma   90.00
#
_symmetry.space_group_name_H-M   'P 1'
#
loop_
_entity.id
_entity.type
_entity.pdbx_description
1 polymer ?
#
loop_
_entity_poly.entity_id
_entity_poly.type
_entity_poly.pdbx_seq_one_letter_code
_entity_poly.pdbx_strand_id
1 'polypeptide(L)'
;MGVKAAATKVAVVTTVPKLQQSLAKLVKHGVGRLTASAPTARNSILKSHSDSVPTASTRLTQVAHKAPTRLVPIGKSSIGQAGAAVCALSNYGAGMLQGDSTDLTVRVEQGAKLGVVTQGANRIYTPSKHLSNNNTEQSNSSKECRSTLTATVEKDAILIFAPDPCSLFASSSFTQTQKFYIHPHSSVALIDWFSSGRFKNHEQWAFDKLHTKTSLHWLHTNDNDNTNTIHGDNNTSSDIPFLQDATLMDLRVGRDRPTGRTAMESHAVNGYNCFASLLLYGKETHGIVKRCQELSDEFAGQHTRIREREHASPEETRRIISDDAPTSNTTPADQLGLAGRVVMGVSKVELIDNDTPSDAHVVRLAAKTNEDLYRVFYECLLAVSEQFGMQFYKERIRAHQSEIPQQSQPSLETTNVSEVTSKTDRQTNGDTTTIMTGDNQSQPKHMLSKQPSHLDTFSSPANDTAFWSMVMLADSGLPTGSFAHSAGLETAAQLGMIQSEQQVGNFVHAATRSTMQLSTPFLIAGHQIMEQQASVIDDSSASIPQQWERLHRQCHAVMSTNQPACAASLDQGKSLARILSQWLQSESTIDPRLLEAREEVLDCLKSFPPHVAPTIGAIGGLLGLDKGQVCRLYAYCAARDVVSAAVRLSLVGPLASVPMLHRAQESAEDGIQAVLSLMMKDGAIHDPLMAASASAPVIEALHPCHEVLQVRLFRS
;
A
#
# COMPACT_ATOMS: atom_id res chain seq x y z
N MET A 1 68.59 50.92 -28.81
CA MET A 1 69.14 49.80 -28.01
C MET A 1 68.23 49.64 -26.81
N GLY A 2 67.54 48.54 -26.52
CA GLY A 2 67.54 47.21 -27.09
C GLY A 2 66.26 46.48 -26.64
N VAL A 3 65.94 45.46 -27.44
CA VAL A 3 64.82 44.53 -27.35
C VAL A 3 64.86 43.73 -26.05
N LYS A 4 63.71 43.51 -25.39
CA LYS A 4 63.41 42.26 -24.67
C LYS A 4 61.92 41.91 -24.78
N ALA A 5 61.67 40.75 -25.37
CA ALA A 5 60.39 40.07 -25.46
C ALA A 5 59.94 39.53 -24.10
N ALA A 6 58.63 39.53 -23.84
CA ALA A 6 58.04 38.72 -22.77
C ALA A 6 56.64 38.24 -23.19
N ALA A 7 56.47 36.92 -23.08
CA ALA A 7 55.37 36.09 -23.54
C ALA A 7 53.97 36.55 -23.12
N THR A 8 53.04 36.47 -24.08
CA THR A 8 51.59 36.49 -23.88
C THR A 8 51.14 35.25 -23.11
N LYS A 9 50.76 35.40 -21.84
CA LYS A 9 49.91 34.44 -21.12
C LYS A 9 48.51 35.05 -20.99
N VAL A 10 47.57 34.51 -21.75
CA VAL A 10 46.14 34.76 -21.55
C VAL A 10 45.75 34.10 -20.23
N ALA A 11 45.53 34.92 -19.20
CA ALA A 11 44.90 34.48 -17.97
C ALA A 11 43.40 34.33 -18.24
N VAL A 12 42.94 33.08 -18.43
CA VAL A 12 41.52 32.74 -18.32
C VAL A 12 41.16 32.91 -16.84
N VAL A 13 40.48 34.01 -16.53
CA VAL A 13 39.81 34.20 -15.24
C VAL A 13 38.59 33.28 -15.23
N THR A 14 38.78 32.04 -14.81
CA THR A 14 37.69 31.17 -14.35
C THR A 14 37.33 31.58 -12.93
N THR A 15 36.57 32.66 -12.79
CA THR A 15 35.74 32.87 -11.60
C THR A 15 34.64 31.82 -11.60
N VAL A 16 34.93 30.65 -11.02
CA VAL A 16 33.90 29.71 -10.59
C VAL A 16 33.16 30.37 -9.42
N PRO A 17 31.88 30.72 -9.51
CA PRO A 17 31.21 31.43 -8.44
C PRO A 17 30.90 30.48 -7.29
N LYS A 18 31.13 30.98 -6.06
CA LYS A 18 30.83 30.43 -4.73
C LYS A 18 29.41 29.86 -4.50
N LEU A 19 28.56 29.82 -5.52
CA LEU A 19 27.21 29.27 -5.50
C LEU A 19 27.19 27.73 -5.43
N GLN A 20 28.13 27.03 -6.06
CA GLN A 20 28.19 25.56 -6.02
C GLN A 20 28.52 25.00 -4.62
N GLN A 21 29.27 25.73 -3.79
CA GLN A 21 29.52 25.33 -2.38
C GLN A 21 28.37 25.68 -1.42
N SER A 22 27.36 26.45 -1.85
CA SER A 22 26.22 26.83 -0.99
C SER A 22 25.02 25.89 -1.08
N LEU A 23 24.83 25.19 -2.21
CA LEU A 23 23.68 24.31 -2.45
C LEU A 23 23.84 22.91 -1.85
N ALA A 24 25.08 22.45 -1.65
CA ALA A 24 25.38 21.20 -0.93
C ALA A 24 25.01 21.23 0.57
N LYS A 25 24.49 22.37 1.09
CA LYS A 25 24.01 22.53 2.47
C LYS A 25 22.50 22.31 2.67
N LEU A 26 21.72 21.99 1.62
CA LEU A 26 20.26 21.91 1.74
C LEU A 26 19.70 20.53 2.09
N VAL A 27 20.32 19.43 1.65
CA VAL A 27 19.88 18.08 2.01
C VAL A 27 20.29 17.79 3.44
N LYS A 28 19.32 17.57 4.32
CA LYS A 28 19.59 17.28 5.72
C LYS A 28 19.30 15.83 6.05
N HIS A 29 20.12 15.31 6.95
CA HIS A 29 19.95 14.00 7.55
C HIS A 29 19.71 14.16 9.05
N GLY A 30 18.47 13.90 9.44
CA GLY A 30 17.99 13.98 10.82
C GLY A 30 18.08 12.64 11.50
N VAL A 31 18.49 12.64 12.75
CA VAL A 31 18.57 11.41 13.56
C VAL A 31 17.81 11.67 14.85
N GLY A 32 17.01 10.72 15.32
CA GLY A 32 16.35 10.76 16.62
C GLY A 32 16.56 9.47 17.38
N ARG A 33 16.76 9.54 18.69
CA ARG A 33 16.77 8.40 19.61
C ARG A 33 15.93 8.74 20.84
N LEU A 34 14.97 7.87 21.13
CA LEU A 34 14.04 7.99 22.24
C LEU A 34 14.02 6.68 23.02
N THR A 35 14.36 6.72 24.31
CA THR A 35 14.27 5.55 25.20
C THR A 35 13.37 5.89 26.38
N ALA A 36 12.37 5.04 26.62
CA ALA A 36 11.48 5.10 27.76
C ALA A 36 11.70 3.88 28.67
N SER A 37 11.92 4.13 29.95
CA SER A 37 12.27 3.10 30.95
C SER A 37 11.33 3.19 32.15
N ALA A 38 10.94 2.04 32.68
CA ALA A 38 10.23 1.92 33.97
C ALA A 38 11.13 1.20 34.99
N PRO A 39 11.05 1.54 36.29
CA PRO A 39 11.83 0.85 37.31
C PRO A 39 11.42 -0.63 37.40
N THR A 40 12.39 -1.53 37.19
CA THR A 40 12.18 -2.97 37.33
C THR A 40 11.96 -3.35 38.79
N ALA A 41 11.02 -4.26 39.07
CA ALA A 41 10.61 -4.69 40.42
C ALA A 41 11.77 -5.15 41.35
N ARG A 42 12.96 -5.49 40.81
CA ARG A 42 14.14 -5.79 41.63
C ARG A 42 14.70 -4.59 42.42
N ASN A 43 14.51 -3.36 41.94
CA ASN A 43 15.05 -2.16 42.59
C ASN A 43 14.10 -1.50 43.61
N SER A 44 12.82 -1.91 43.66
CA SER A 44 11.83 -1.34 44.58
C SER A 44 11.84 -1.98 45.98
N ILE A 45 12.48 -3.14 46.15
CA ILE A 45 12.53 -3.86 47.44
C ILE A 45 13.38 -3.13 48.49
N LEU A 46 14.23 -2.17 48.09
CA LEU A 46 15.11 -1.44 49.01
C LEU A 46 14.51 -0.13 49.56
N LYS A 47 13.32 0.31 49.11
CA LYS A 47 12.69 1.56 49.60
C LYS A 47 11.16 1.52 49.55
N SER A 48 10.50 1.05 50.60
CA SER A 48 9.31 1.69 51.22
C SER A 48 8.55 0.74 52.15
N HIS A 49 8.36 1.16 53.41
CA HIS A 49 7.32 0.65 54.32
C HIS A 49 6.07 1.54 54.17
N SER A 50 5.34 1.38 53.07
CA SER A 50 4.04 2.02 52.89
C SER A 50 3.17 1.17 51.96
N ASP A 51 1.97 0.80 52.40
CA ASP A 51 1.03 -0.15 51.76
C ASP A 51 0.38 0.33 50.44
N SER A 52 1.03 1.22 49.69
CA SER A 52 0.66 1.56 48.32
C SER A 52 1.75 1.07 47.37
N VAL A 53 1.46 0.04 46.57
CA VAL A 53 2.36 -0.42 45.49
C VAL A 53 2.65 0.80 44.58
N PRO A 54 3.90 1.28 44.49
CA PRO A 54 4.21 2.41 43.62
C PRO A 54 3.91 2.00 42.19
N THR A 55 2.98 2.68 41.52
CA THR A 55 2.79 2.53 40.08
C THR A 55 4.13 2.86 39.42
N ALA A 56 4.77 1.89 38.76
CA ALA A 56 6.07 2.09 38.13
C ALA A 56 5.98 3.26 37.15
N SER A 57 6.66 4.37 37.48
CA SER A 57 6.60 5.59 36.68
C SER A 57 7.59 5.51 35.54
N THR A 58 7.09 5.54 34.31
CA THR A 58 7.91 5.59 33.10
C THR A 58 8.65 6.93 33.00
N ARG A 59 9.94 6.90 32.66
CA ARG A 59 10.74 8.10 32.38
C ARG A 59 11.42 7.99 31.02
N LEU A 60 11.58 9.14 30.36
CA LEU A 60 12.40 9.23 29.15
C LEU A 60 13.88 9.29 29.58
N THR A 61 14.60 8.18 29.45
CA THR A 61 16.01 8.04 29.85
C THR A 61 16.97 8.50 28.77
N GLN A 62 16.53 8.47 27.51
CA GLN A 62 17.29 9.01 26.37
C GLN A 62 16.37 9.82 25.46
N VAL A 63 16.73 11.07 25.21
CA VAL A 63 16.10 11.92 24.20
C VAL A 63 17.23 12.65 23.46
N ALA A 64 17.63 12.12 22.31
CA ALA A 64 18.67 12.69 21.47
C ALA A 64 18.11 12.95 20.08
N HIS A 65 18.39 14.10 19.50
CA HIS A 65 17.95 14.38 18.13
C HIS A 65 18.89 15.35 17.41
N LYS A 66 18.87 15.27 16.09
CA LYS A 66 19.57 16.15 15.15
C LYS A 66 18.57 16.58 14.07
N ALA A 67 18.60 17.86 13.74
CA ALA A 67 17.74 18.44 12.71
C ALA A 67 17.84 17.69 11.36
N PRO A 68 16.74 17.53 10.61
CA PRO A 68 15.43 18.13 10.87
C PRO A 68 14.63 17.45 11.98
N THR A 69 14.97 16.26 12.45
CA THR A 69 14.26 15.60 13.56
C THR A 69 14.37 16.38 14.87
N ARG A 70 13.24 16.56 15.57
CA ARG A 70 13.15 17.14 16.91
C ARG A 70 12.25 16.28 17.79
N LEU A 71 12.73 15.98 18.99
CA LEU A 71 11.99 15.24 20.00
C LEU A 71 11.73 16.16 21.20
N VAL A 72 10.47 16.31 21.58
CA VAL A 72 10.03 17.23 22.64
C VAL A 72 9.21 16.47 23.67
N PRO A 73 9.77 16.16 24.85
CA PRO A 73 9.01 15.59 25.97
C PRO A 73 7.81 16.46 26.36
N ILE A 74 6.65 15.84 26.62
CA ILE A 74 5.44 16.52 27.09
C ILE A 74 5.34 16.36 28.61
N GLY A 75 5.60 17.44 29.35
CA GLY A 75 5.63 17.45 30.82
C GLY A 75 4.28 17.78 31.49
N LYS A 76 3.16 17.19 31.05
CA LYS A 76 1.86 17.39 31.75
C LYS A 76 1.82 16.56 33.04
N SER A 77 1.32 17.13 34.13
CA SER A 77 1.25 16.45 35.44
C SER A 77 0.41 15.18 35.42
N SER A 78 -0.70 15.18 34.67
CA SER A 78 -1.58 14.02 34.48
C SER A 78 -0.85 12.82 33.89
N ILE A 79 0.07 13.05 32.94
CA ILE A 79 0.87 11.99 32.31
C ILE A 79 1.80 11.33 33.33
N GLY A 80 2.46 12.16 34.16
CA GLY A 80 3.31 11.67 35.24
C GLY A 80 2.55 10.89 36.32
N GLN A 81 1.33 11.33 36.67
CA GLN A 81 0.44 10.66 37.61
C GLN A 81 -0.04 9.29 37.09
N ALA A 82 -0.26 9.15 35.78
CA ALA A 82 -0.61 7.88 35.14
C ALA A 82 0.58 6.89 35.00
N GLY A 83 1.80 7.33 35.36
CA GLY A 83 3.03 6.54 35.23
C GLY A 83 3.51 6.37 33.80
N ALA A 84 3.08 7.24 32.87
CA ALA A 84 3.46 7.21 31.46
C ALA A 84 4.48 8.29 31.10
N ALA A 85 5.04 8.18 29.89
CA ALA A 85 5.81 9.24 29.26
C ALA A 85 5.26 9.53 27.86
N VAL A 86 5.22 10.80 27.47
CA VAL A 86 4.80 11.19 26.11
C VAL A 86 5.85 12.11 25.49
N CYS A 87 6.17 11.88 24.22
CA CYS A 87 7.09 12.68 23.44
C CYS A 87 6.43 13.14 22.13
N ALA A 88 6.59 14.41 21.79
CA ALA A 88 6.19 14.96 20.50
C ALA A 88 7.35 14.94 19.51
N LEU A 89 7.15 14.28 18.37
CA LEU A 89 7.98 14.33 17.18
C LEU A 89 7.66 15.60 16.37
N SER A 90 8.69 16.31 15.93
CA SER A 90 8.55 17.49 15.08
C SER A 90 9.72 17.56 14.09
N ASN A 91 9.50 18.20 12.95
CA ASN A 91 10.56 18.54 12.01
C ASN A 91 10.93 20.04 12.12
N TYR A 92 12.21 20.36 12.26
CA TYR A 92 12.74 21.73 12.19
C TYR A 92 12.49 22.28 10.78
N GLY A 93 11.56 23.23 10.65
CA GLY A 93 11.16 23.83 9.36
C GLY A 93 9.75 23.47 8.88
N ALA A 94 8.91 22.89 9.75
CA ALA A 94 7.50 22.58 9.46
C ALA A 94 7.27 21.59 8.29
N GLY A 95 8.27 20.77 7.97
CA GLY A 95 8.21 19.72 6.94
C GLY A 95 9.59 19.32 6.42
N MET A 96 9.61 18.51 5.37
CA MET A 96 10.81 18.01 4.70
C MET A 96 10.97 18.64 3.32
N LEU A 97 12.20 18.99 2.96
CA LEU A 97 12.58 19.46 1.63
C LEU A 97 13.17 18.30 0.81
N GLN A 98 13.26 18.53 -0.50
CA GLN A 98 13.82 17.58 -1.45
C GLN A 98 15.15 16.96 -0.98
N GLY A 99 15.20 15.63 -0.95
CA GLY A 99 16.36 14.84 -0.53
C GLY A 99 16.54 14.71 0.99
N ASP A 100 15.77 15.42 1.82
CA ASP A 100 15.84 15.28 3.27
C ASP A 100 15.55 13.84 3.70
N SER A 101 16.28 13.39 4.71
CA SER A 101 16.10 12.08 5.31
C SER A 101 16.03 12.18 6.84
N THR A 102 15.23 11.31 7.46
CA THR A 102 15.15 11.18 8.91
C THR A 102 15.24 9.72 9.34
N ASP A 103 16.07 9.43 10.33
CA ASP A 103 16.17 8.11 10.97
C ASP A 103 15.83 8.24 12.46
N LEU A 104 14.74 7.61 12.89
CA LEU A 104 14.26 7.64 14.27
C LEU A 104 14.36 6.25 14.90
N THR A 105 15.00 6.14 16.05
CA THR A 105 15.02 4.94 16.88
C THR A 105 14.22 5.16 18.15
N VAL A 106 13.26 4.27 18.44
CA VAL A 106 12.44 4.30 19.65
C VAL A 106 12.64 3.00 20.42
N ARG A 107 12.94 3.07 21.71
CA ARG A 107 13.01 1.90 22.60
C ARG A 107 12.07 2.09 23.77
N VAL A 108 11.16 1.15 23.95
CA VAL A 108 10.26 1.08 25.10
C VAL A 108 10.68 -0.14 25.91
N GLU A 109 11.40 0.11 27.00
CA GLU A 109 11.96 -0.95 27.84
C GLU A 109 10.86 -1.63 28.66
N GLN A 110 11.21 -2.79 29.24
CA GLN A 110 10.27 -3.63 29.97
C GLN A 110 9.35 -2.85 30.93
N GLY A 111 8.04 -3.03 30.77
CA GLY A 111 7.02 -2.41 31.62
C GLY A 111 6.79 -0.90 31.41
N ALA A 112 7.50 -0.25 30.49
CA ALA A 112 7.35 1.18 30.22
C ALA A 112 6.11 1.49 29.35
N LYS A 113 5.52 2.68 29.57
CA LYS A 113 4.38 3.19 28.81
C LYS A 113 4.79 4.45 28.04
N LEU A 114 4.88 4.36 26.71
CA LEU A 114 5.32 5.46 25.86
C LEU A 114 4.24 5.87 24.84
N GLY A 115 3.85 7.16 24.88
CA GLY A 115 3.11 7.80 23.81
C GLY A 115 4.04 8.62 22.92
N VAL A 116 3.93 8.47 21.61
CA VAL A 116 4.63 9.29 20.62
C VAL A 116 3.59 9.95 19.74
N VAL A 117 3.53 11.27 19.78
CA VAL A 117 2.64 12.11 18.95
C VAL A 117 3.48 13.00 18.05
N THR A 118 2.88 13.73 17.11
CA THR A 118 3.58 14.80 16.39
C THR A 118 3.08 16.19 16.80
N GLN A 119 3.86 17.24 16.53
CA GLN A 119 3.40 18.62 16.72
C GLN A 119 2.50 19.14 15.59
N GLY A 120 2.53 18.49 14.43
CA GLY A 120 1.68 18.80 13.29
C GLY A 120 1.96 17.85 12.13
N ALA A 121 1.17 17.98 11.07
CA ALA A 121 1.30 17.16 9.85
C ALA A 121 2.73 17.20 9.30
N ASN A 122 3.23 16.04 8.88
CA ASN A 122 4.51 15.96 8.19
C ASN A 122 4.31 16.43 6.74
N ARG A 123 4.76 17.66 6.43
CA ARG A 123 4.60 18.25 5.10
C ARG A 123 5.80 17.93 4.23
N ILE A 124 5.57 17.39 3.04
CA ILE A 124 6.64 17.15 2.06
C ILE A 124 6.52 18.23 0.99
N TYR A 125 7.49 19.14 0.95
CA TYR A 125 7.42 20.31 0.07
C TYR A 125 7.78 19.97 -1.38
N THR A 126 7.26 20.79 -2.30
CA THR A 126 7.56 20.72 -3.73
C THR A 126 9.07 20.90 -4.00
N PRO A 127 9.65 20.14 -4.95
CA PRO A 127 11.02 20.34 -5.43
C PRO A 127 11.33 21.79 -5.83
N SER A 128 12.55 22.27 -5.54
CA SER A 128 12.99 23.60 -5.96
C SER A 128 13.39 23.63 -7.44
N LYS A 129 12.87 24.60 -8.20
CA LYS A 129 13.20 24.81 -9.63
C LYS A 129 14.69 25.11 -9.88
N HIS A 130 15.43 25.55 -8.87
CA HIS A 130 16.86 25.83 -9.01
C HIS A 130 17.74 24.58 -8.96
N LEU A 131 17.24 23.46 -8.41
CA LEU A 131 17.97 22.18 -8.40
C LEU A 131 17.65 21.30 -9.63
N SER A 132 16.65 21.64 -10.44
CA SER A 132 16.24 20.85 -11.61
C SER A 132 17.06 21.09 -12.88
N ASN A 133 17.90 22.13 -12.93
CA ASN A 133 18.65 22.50 -14.15
C ASN A 133 19.96 21.74 -14.38
N ASN A 134 20.38 20.85 -13.47
CA ASN A 134 21.54 20.01 -13.71
C ASN A 134 21.09 18.72 -14.43
N ASN A 135 21.14 18.76 -15.76
CA ASN A 135 20.93 17.63 -16.68
C ASN A 135 22.05 16.58 -16.54
N THR A 136 22.08 15.86 -15.42
CA THR A 136 22.72 14.55 -15.35
C THR A 136 21.65 13.54 -14.98
N GLU A 137 21.26 12.73 -15.97
CA GLU A 137 20.23 11.67 -15.90
C GLU A 137 20.52 10.59 -14.83
N GLN A 138 21.68 10.65 -14.17
CA GLN A 138 22.13 9.69 -13.15
C GLN A 138 21.66 9.97 -11.70
N SER A 139 20.90 11.03 -11.40
CA SER A 139 20.60 11.42 -9.99
C SER A 139 19.11 11.42 -9.59
N ASN A 140 18.23 10.67 -10.26
CA ASN A 140 16.81 10.64 -9.90
C ASN A 140 16.52 10.11 -8.47
N SER A 141 17.46 9.40 -7.83
CA SER A 141 17.36 9.00 -6.41
C SER A 141 17.64 10.14 -5.41
N SER A 142 18.28 11.23 -5.85
CA SER A 142 18.69 12.36 -4.99
C SER A 142 17.54 13.32 -4.61
N LYS A 143 16.35 13.08 -5.18
CA LYS A 143 15.20 13.99 -5.09
C LYS A 143 14.10 13.52 -4.14
N GLU A 144 14.16 12.29 -3.65
CA GLU A 144 13.11 11.71 -2.80
C GLU A 144 13.38 11.98 -1.32
N CYS A 145 12.35 12.41 -0.59
CA CYS A 145 12.41 12.53 0.87
C CYS A 145 12.25 11.15 1.51
N ARG A 146 13.02 10.85 2.56
CA ARG A 146 12.98 9.54 3.24
C ARG A 146 12.74 9.65 4.74
N SER A 147 11.88 8.79 5.28
CA SER A 147 11.73 8.65 6.74
C SER A 147 11.83 7.19 7.15
N THR A 148 12.78 6.89 8.04
CA THR A 148 12.95 5.58 8.66
C THR A 148 12.61 5.66 10.15
N LEU A 149 11.77 4.76 10.62
CA LEU A 149 11.50 4.56 12.04
C LEU A 149 11.81 3.09 12.41
N THR A 150 12.64 2.89 13.42
CA THR A 150 12.83 1.58 14.04
C THR A 150 12.41 1.68 15.50
N ALA A 151 11.44 0.87 15.91
CA ALA A 151 10.99 0.82 17.29
C ALA A 151 11.18 -0.59 17.88
N THR A 152 11.58 -0.64 19.14
CA THR A 152 11.65 -1.88 19.93
C THR A 152 10.74 -1.74 21.14
N VAL A 153 9.83 -2.70 21.33
CA VAL A 153 8.88 -2.73 22.44
C VAL A 153 9.09 -4.02 23.23
N GLU A 154 9.65 -3.89 24.42
CA GLU A 154 10.02 -5.03 25.27
C GLU A 154 8.82 -5.61 26.03
N LYS A 155 9.06 -6.67 26.80
CA LYS A 155 8.05 -7.39 27.56
C LYS A 155 7.22 -6.45 28.47
N ASP A 156 5.90 -6.67 28.49
CA ASP A 156 4.94 -5.91 29.32
C ASP A 156 4.95 -4.38 29.07
N ALA A 157 5.62 -3.91 28.02
CA ALA A 157 5.66 -2.51 27.64
C ALA A 157 4.52 -2.14 26.66
N ILE A 158 4.16 -0.87 26.60
CA ILE A 158 3.15 -0.35 25.68
C ILE A 158 3.65 0.88 24.89
N LEU A 159 3.43 0.85 23.56
CA LEU A 159 3.71 1.96 22.65
C LEU A 159 2.42 2.43 21.94
N ILE A 160 2.06 3.70 22.12
CA ILE A 160 1.04 4.37 21.31
C ILE A 160 1.75 5.35 20.36
N PHE A 161 1.81 5.02 19.08
CA PHE A 161 2.38 5.88 18.03
C PHE A 161 1.24 6.53 17.23
N ALA A 162 1.00 7.81 17.50
CA ALA A 162 -0.15 8.58 17.02
C ALA A 162 0.30 9.89 16.34
N PRO A 163 0.94 9.81 15.15
CA PRO A 163 1.36 10.98 14.39
C PRO A 163 0.16 11.69 13.70
N ASP A 164 0.36 12.92 13.29
CA ASP A 164 -0.48 13.67 12.35
C ASP A 164 -0.22 13.16 10.91
N PRO A 165 -1.09 13.46 9.91
CA PRO A 165 -0.99 12.81 8.61
C PRO A 165 0.23 13.29 7.85
N CYS A 166 0.75 12.44 6.99
CA CYS A 166 1.66 12.87 5.93
C CYS A 166 0.87 13.67 4.87
N SER A 167 1.35 14.86 4.52
CA SER A 167 0.72 15.75 3.54
C SER A 167 1.74 16.12 2.48
N LEU A 168 1.60 15.50 1.30
CA LEU A 168 2.52 15.66 0.20
C LEU A 168 2.08 16.81 -0.69
N PHE A 169 3.02 17.68 -1.06
CA PHE A 169 2.73 18.79 -1.96
C PHE A 169 2.95 18.37 -3.43
N ALA A 170 2.54 19.23 -4.36
CA ALA A 170 2.62 19.00 -5.78
C ALA A 170 4.04 18.63 -6.21
N SER A 171 4.14 17.61 -7.04
CA SER A 171 5.40 17.04 -7.55
C SER A 171 6.39 16.57 -6.49
N SER A 172 5.98 16.39 -5.22
CA SER A 172 6.84 15.85 -4.17
C SER A 172 6.90 14.32 -4.23
N SER A 173 8.00 13.74 -3.76
CA SER A 173 8.20 12.28 -3.65
C SER A 173 8.66 11.93 -2.24
N PHE A 174 8.00 10.96 -1.61
CA PHE A 174 8.29 10.54 -0.23
C PHE A 174 8.24 9.03 -0.06
N THR A 175 9.27 8.47 0.58
CA THR A 175 9.32 7.09 1.04
C THR A 175 9.43 7.03 2.56
N GLN A 176 8.54 6.27 3.19
CA GLN A 176 8.53 6.00 4.61
C GLN A 176 8.70 4.50 4.87
N THR A 177 9.57 4.13 5.80
CA THR A 177 9.75 2.75 6.28
C THR A 177 9.71 2.75 7.80
N GLN A 178 8.82 1.94 8.37
CA GLN A 178 8.65 1.78 9.80
C GLN A 178 8.79 0.30 10.16
N LYS A 179 9.73 -0.02 11.05
CA LYS A 179 9.96 -1.38 11.56
C LYS A 179 9.72 -1.39 13.06
N PHE A 180 8.85 -2.27 13.53
CA PHE A 180 8.58 -2.44 14.95
C PHE A 180 8.93 -3.87 15.36
N TYR A 181 9.88 -4.01 16.28
CA TYR A 181 10.24 -5.27 16.92
C TYR A 181 9.52 -5.35 18.26
N ILE A 182 8.56 -6.26 18.38
CA ILE A 182 7.64 -6.31 19.51
C ILE A 182 7.74 -7.64 20.25
N HIS A 183 7.77 -7.59 21.57
CA HIS A 183 7.72 -8.79 22.41
C HIS A 183 6.28 -9.36 22.42
N PRO A 184 6.07 -10.70 22.47
CA PRO A 184 4.73 -11.30 22.50
C PRO A 184 3.80 -10.83 23.63
N HIS A 185 4.36 -10.37 24.74
CA HIS A 185 3.61 -9.81 25.89
C HIS A 185 3.59 -8.27 25.92
N SER A 186 4.01 -7.61 24.84
CA SER A 186 3.91 -6.15 24.72
C SER A 186 2.54 -5.74 24.18
N SER A 187 2.30 -4.43 24.09
CA SER A 187 1.13 -3.89 23.40
C SER A 187 1.50 -2.68 22.56
N VAL A 188 0.93 -2.58 21.36
CA VAL A 188 1.32 -1.55 20.40
C VAL A 188 0.08 -1.08 19.63
N ALA A 189 -0.13 0.24 19.57
CA ALA A 189 -1.09 0.88 18.68
C ALA A 189 -0.37 1.88 17.78
N LEU A 190 -0.38 1.63 16.47
CA LEU A 190 0.33 2.44 15.47
C LEU A 190 -0.66 3.03 14.48
N ILE A 191 -0.61 4.35 14.28
CA ILE A 191 -1.37 5.03 13.23
C ILE A 191 -0.39 5.45 12.12
N ASP A 192 -0.62 4.94 10.92
CA ASP A 192 0.03 5.41 9.69
C ASP A 192 -1.03 5.96 8.75
N TRP A 193 -0.91 7.23 8.36
CA TRP A 193 -1.94 7.88 7.56
C TRP A 193 -1.41 9.06 6.75
N PHE A 194 -2.06 9.30 5.63
CA PHE A 194 -1.71 10.34 4.69
C PHE A 194 -2.95 11.03 4.14
N SER A 195 -2.74 12.25 3.64
CA SER A 195 -3.76 13.09 3.04
C SER A 195 -3.46 13.35 1.57
N SER A 196 -4.48 13.80 0.86
CA SER A 196 -4.46 14.11 -0.56
C SER A 196 -3.53 15.28 -0.91
N GLY A 197 -3.02 16.01 0.07
CA GLY A 197 -2.15 17.17 -0.11
C GLY A 197 -2.78 18.42 0.50
N ARG A 198 -2.61 19.57 -0.15
CA ARG A 198 -3.17 20.85 0.30
C ARG A 198 -4.57 21.04 -0.27
N PHE A 199 -5.53 20.28 0.25
CA PHE A 199 -6.93 20.30 -0.21
C PHE A 199 -7.53 21.72 -0.28
N LYS A 200 -7.28 22.57 0.73
CA LYS A 200 -7.74 23.97 0.75
C LYS A 200 -7.12 24.86 -0.33
N ASN A 201 -6.01 24.44 -0.94
CA ASN A 201 -5.32 25.14 -2.03
C ASN A 201 -5.58 24.49 -3.40
N HIS A 202 -6.61 23.65 -3.52
CA HIS A 202 -6.95 22.90 -4.74
C HIS A 202 -5.84 21.96 -5.23
N GLU A 203 -5.02 21.49 -4.30
CA GLU A 203 -3.92 20.59 -4.58
C GLU A 203 -4.24 19.23 -3.97
N GLN A 204 -4.92 18.44 -4.77
CA GLN A 204 -5.41 17.12 -4.42
C GLN A 204 -4.71 16.11 -5.32
N TRP A 205 -3.97 15.18 -4.73
CA TRP A 205 -3.28 14.10 -5.44
C TRP A 205 -2.31 14.59 -6.51
N ALA A 206 -1.67 15.74 -6.25
CA ALA A 206 -0.75 16.39 -7.19
C ALA A 206 0.72 15.98 -6.97
N PHE A 207 1.01 15.13 -5.99
CA PHE A 207 2.37 14.64 -5.70
C PHE A 207 2.83 13.62 -6.75
N ASP A 208 4.13 13.33 -6.79
CA ASP A 208 4.72 12.39 -7.73
C ASP A 208 4.70 10.95 -7.20
N LYS A 209 5.16 10.74 -5.97
CA LYS A 209 5.28 9.40 -5.37
C LYS A 209 5.02 9.47 -3.86
N LEU A 210 4.21 8.55 -3.36
CA LEU A 210 4.14 8.18 -1.95
C LEU A 210 4.39 6.69 -1.84
N HIS A 211 5.36 6.28 -1.02
CA HIS A 211 5.56 4.90 -0.64
C HIS A 211 5.67 4.83 0.89
N THR A 212 4.68 4.25 1.56
CA THR A 212 4.75 3.99 3.00
C THR A 212 4.73 2.51 3.26
N LYS A 213 5.58 2.06 4.19
CA LYS A 213 5.67 0.68 4.61
C LYS A 213 5.85 0.59 6.11
N THR A 214 5.05 -0.25 6.75
CA THR A 214 5.05 -0.51 8.18
C THR A 214 5.04 -2.01 8.42
N SER A 215 6.07 -2.52 9.12
CA SER A 215 6.23 -3.96 9.37
C SER A 215 6.41 -4.26 10.86
N LEU A 216 5.67 -5.25 11.35
CA LEU A 216 5.79 -5.79 12.70
C LEU A 216 6.58 -7.10 12.67
N HIS A 217 7.56 -7.19 13.56
CA HIS A 217 8.48 -8.31 13.72
C HIS A 217 8.46 -8.78 15.17
N TRP A 218 8.70 -10.06 15.39
CA TRP A 218 8.92 -10.55 16.74
C TRP A 218 10.27 -10.07 17.28
N LEU A 219 10.27 -9.63 18.54
CA LEU A 219 11.50 -9.29 19.23
C LEU A 219 12.21 -10.59 19.66
N HIS A 220 13.33 -10.91 19.00
CA HIS A 220 14.21 -12.00 19.42
C HIS A 220 15.18 -11.49 20.49
N THR A 221 15.12 -12.05 21.70
CA THR A 221 16.10 -11.81 22.75
C THR A 221 17.15 -12.92 22.70
N ASN A 222 18.37 -12.62 22.25
CA ASN A 222 19.48 -13.55 22.40
C ASN A 222 19.91 -13.57 23.88
N ASP A 223 19.65 -14.67 24.59
CA ASP A 223 19.99 -14.83 26.02
C ASP A 223 21.52 -14.74 26.32
N ASN A 224 22.39 -14.71 25.30
CA ASN A 224 23.84 -14.79 25.46
C ASN A 224 24.63 -13.50 25.17
N ASP A 225 24.00 -12.40 24.75
CA ASP A 225 24.72 -11.17 24.42
C ASP A 225 24.52 -10.10 25.50
N ASN A 226 25.50 -9.94 26.39
CA ASN A 226 25.56 -8.84 27.36
C ASN A 226 25.80 -7.47 26.69
N THR A 227 25.89 -7.44 25.35
CA THR A 227 25.78 -6.22 24.57
C THR A 227 24.33 -6.10 24.10
N ASN A 228 23.64 -5.02 24.50
CA ASN A 228 22.28 -4.65 24.08
C ASN A 228 22.23 -4.26 22.58
N THR A 229 22.94 -4.98 21.72
CA THR A 229 23.07 -4.75 20.29
C THR A 229 22.11 -5.71 19.60
N ILE A 230 20.91 -5.20 19.27
CA ILE A 230 19.96 -5.92 18.41
C ILE A 230 20.56 -5.90 17.00
N HIS A 231 21.33 -6.93 16.66
CA HIS A 231 21.72 -7.19 15.29
C HIS A 231 20.50 -7.76 14.56
N GLY A 232 20.03 -7.05 13.53
CA GLY A 232 19.27 -7.70 12.47
C GLY A 232 20.25 -8.63 11.76
N ASP A 233 20.22 -9.91 12.08
CA ASP A 233 21.04 -10.91 11.41
C ASP A 233 20.62 -10.95 9.94
N ASN A 234 21.52 -10.49 9.05
CA ASN A 234 21.29 -10.35 7.62
C ASN A 234 21.12 -11.69 6.88
N ASN A 235 20.90 -12.84 7.54
CA ASN A 235 20.82 -14.10 6.81
C ASN A 235 20.07 -15.28 7.47
N THR A 236 19.06 -15.06 8.30
CA THR A 236 18.20 -16.16 8.76
C THR A 236 16.72 -15.82 8.58
N SER A 237 15.87 -16.84 8.53
CA SER A 237 14.40 -16.78 8.42
C SER A 237 13.72 -15.95 9.55
N SER A 238 14.48 -15.36 10.46
CA SER A 238 14.06 -14.62 11.66
C SER A 238 13.69 -13.14 11.44
N ASP A 239 14.06 -12.50 10.32
CA ASP A 239 13.67 -11.09 10.01
C ASP A 239 12.44 -11.00 9.07
N ILE A 240 11.66 -12.08 8.94
CA ILE A 240 10.38 -12.05 8.22
C ILE A 240 9.34 -11.39 9.14
N PRO A 241 8.70 -10.29 8.73
CA PRO A 241 7.64 -9.71 9.53
C PRO A 241 6.47 -10.67 9.61
N PHE A 242 5.80 -10.74 10.77
CA PHE A 242 4.54 -11.48 10.85
C PHE A 242 3.37 -10.66 10.29
N LEU A 243 3.57 -9.34 10.12
CA LEU A 243 2.61 -8.42 9.51
C LEU A 243 3.33 -7.29 8.79
N GLN A 244 2.94 -6.99 7.55
CA GLN A 244 3.46 -5.89 6.75
C GLN A 244 2.33 -5.15 6.03
N ASP A 245 2.15 -3.88 6.37
CA ASP A 245 1.33 -2.95 5.59
C ASP A 245 2.23 -2.13 4.64
N ALA A 246 1.85 -2.02 3.38
CA ALA A 246 2.57 -1.20 2.41
C ALA A 246 1.63 -0.60 1.37
N THR A 247 1.77 0.71 1.14
CA THR A 247 1.03 1.46 0.13
C THR A 247 2.00 2.22 -0.75
N LEU A 248 1.89 2.01 -2.07
CA LEU A 248 2.64 2.73 -3.09
C LEU A 248 1.65 3.41 -4.04
N MET A 249 1.77 4.73 -4.13
CA MET A 249 1.10 5.57 -5.10
C MET A 249 2.16 6.28 -5.94
N ASP A 250 2.41 5.78 -7.15
CA ASP A 250 3.22 6.48 -8.15
C ASP A 250 2.31 7.13 -9.18
N LEU A 251 2.09 8.44 -9.01
CA LEU A 251 1.17 9.22 -9.85
C LEU A 251 1.83 9.73 -11.13
N ARG A 252 3.11 9.41 -11.38
CA ARG A 252 3.81 9.72 -12.64
C ARG A 252 3.47 8.69 -13.72
N VAL A 253 3.29 7.43 -13.31
CA VAL A 253 2.92 6.35 -14.22
C VAL A 253 1.53 6.67 -14.81
N GLY A 254 1.46 6.81 -16.14
CA GLY A 254 0.22 7.08 -16.86
C GLY A 254 -0.07 8.56 -17.20
N ARG A 255 0.73 9.54 -16.74
CA ARG A 255 0.48 10.98 -17.02
C ARG A 255 0.47 11.38 -18.50
N ASP A 256 1.28 10.72 -19.32
CA ASP A 256 1.46 11.08 -20.72
C ASP A 256 0.47 10.36 -21.67
N ARG A 257 -0.55 9.68 -21.13
CA ARG A 257 -1.48 8.89 -21.96
C ARG A 257 -2.60 9.75 -22.57
N PRO A 258 -3.01 9.46 -23.82
CA PRO A 258 -4.06 10.21 -24.52
C PRO A 258 -5.46 10.07 -23.89
N THR A 259 -5.66 9.10 -22.99
CA THR A 259 -6.92 8.91 -22.25
C THR A 259 -7.15 9.96 -21.16
N GLY A 260 -6.12 10.75 -20.79
CA GLY A 260 -6.20 11.80 -19.77
C GLY A 260 -6.37 11.30 -18.34
N ARG A 261 -6.55 9.98 -18.14
CA ARG A 261 -6.77 9.38 -16.82
C ARG A 261 -5.46 9.35 -16.04
N THR A 262 -5.36 10.18 -15.00
CA THR A 262 -4.30 10.01 -14.00
C THR A 262 -4.56 8.74 -13.19
N ALA A 263 -3.52 8.14 -12.59
CA ALA A 263 -3.65 6.98 -11.71
C ALA A 263 -4.72 7.17 -10.61
N MET A 264 -5.04 8.42 -10.26
CA MET A 264 -6.01 8.79 -9.23
C MET A 264 -7.47 8.97 -9.70
N GLU A 265 -7.75 9.20 -10.99
CA GLU A 265 -9.13 9.12 -11.51
C GLU A 265 -9.71 7.70 -11.40
N SER A 266 -8.85 6.72 -11.12
CA SER A 266 -9.19 5.31 -11.01
C SER A 266 -9.45 4.80 -9.61
N HIS A 267 -9.23 5.56 -8.51
CA HIS A 267 -9.66 5.09 -7.20
C HIS A 267 -11.18 5.06 -7.15
N ALA A 268 -11.71 3.85 -7.21
CA ALA A 268 -13.09 3.43 -7.43
C ALA A 268 -14.21 4.26 -6.80
N VAL A 269 -13.95 5.04 -5.75
CA VAL A 269 -14.97 5.80 -5.03
C VAL A 269 -14.52 7.23 -4.78
N ASN A 270 -15.06 8.14 -5.59
CA ASN A 270 -14.81 9.57 -5.54
C ASN A 270 -15.06 10.18 -4.15
N GLY A 271 -14.21 11.12 -3.75
CA GLY A 271 -14.49 12.08 -2.67
C GLY A 271 -13.74 11.88 -1.35
N TYR A 272 -12.92 10.83 -1.22
CA TYR A 272 -12.05 10.63 -0.06
C TYR A 272 -10.74 11.43 -0.21
N ASN A 273 -10.26 11.99 0.90
CA ASN A 273 -9.07 12.86 0.94
C ASN A 273 -7.98 12.36 1.89
N CYS A 274 -8.27 11.38 2.73
CA CYS A 274 -7.31 10.86 3.68
C CYS A 274 -7.57 9.39 3.93
N PHE A 275 -6.47 8.67 4.15
CA PHE A 275 -6.44 7.24 4.33
C PHE A 275 -5.54 6.91 5.50
N ALA A 276 -5.94 5.92 6.27
CA ALA A 276 -5.21 5.49 7.45
C ALA A 276 -5.24 3.99 7.66
N SER A 277 -4.15 3.50 8.24
CA SER A 277 -4.01 2.19 8.83
C SER A 277 -3.77 2.37 10.33
N LEU A 278 -4.54 1.66 11.14
CA LEU A 278 -4.30 1.51 12.57
C LEU A 278 -3.94 0.04 12.84
N LEU A 279 -2.69 -0.20 13.20
CA LEU A 279 -2.16 -1.53 13.55
C LEU A 279 -2.18 -1.66 15.07
N LEU A 280 -2.94 -2.65 15.56
CA LEU A 280 -3.18 -2.89 16.98
C LEU A 280 -2.65 -4.27 17.34
N TYR A 281 -1.91 -4.37 18.44
CA TYR A 281 -1.42 -5.64 18.96
C TYR A 281 -1.42 -5.62 20.49
N GLY A 282 -1.82 -6.74 21.07
CA GLY A 282 -1.63 -7.03 22.49
C GLY A 282 -2.75 -6.50 23.39
N LYS A 283 -2.80 -7.08 24.58
CA LYS A 283 -3.94 -6.99 25.51
C LYS A 283 -4.39 -5.58 25.88
N GLU A 284 -3.46 -4.62 25.94
CA GLU A 284 -3.77 -3.23 26.32
C GLU A 284 -4.51 -2.48 25.19
N THR A 285 -4.53 -3.04 23.97
CA THR A 285 -5.23 -2.45 22.83
C THR A 285 -6.65 -2.99 22.62
N HIS A 286 -7.10 -3.99 23.39
CA HIS A 286 -8.43 -4.58 23.25
C HIS A 286 -9.57 -3.54 23.33
N GLY A 287 -9.45 -2.55 24.21
CA GLY A 287 -10.44 -1.47 24.32
C GLY A 287 -10.51 -0.63 23.04
N ILE A 288 -9.37 -0.38 22.39
CA ILE A 288 -9.28 0.32 21.10
C ILE A 288 -9.91 -0.55 20.00
N VAL A 289 -9.60 -1.85 19.96
CA VAL A 289 -10.18 -2.80 19.00
C VAL A 289 -11.70 -2.86 19.13
N LYS A 290 -12.23 -3.00 20.35
CA LYS A 290 -13.68 -3.01 20.61
C LYS A 290 -14.33 -1.74 20.06
N ARG A 291 -13.76 -0.56 20.38
CA ARG A 291 -14.34 0.70 19.88
C ARG A 291 -14.24 0.83 18.37
N CYS A 292 -13.16 0.35 17.75
CA CYS A 292 -13.03 0.33 16.29
C CYS A 292 -14.09 -0.55 15.63
N GLN A 293 -14.40 -1.70 16.24
CA GLN A 293 -15.43 -2.62 15.77
C GLN A 293 -16.83 -2.02 15.87
N GLU A 294 -17.15 -1.38 17.00
CA GLU A 294 -18.41 -0.64 17.18
C GLU A 294 -18.58 0.45 16.13
N LEU A 295 -17.55 1.30 15.93
CA LEU A 295 -17.59 2.36 14.91
C LEU A 295 -17.69 1.80 13.48
N SER A 296 -17.03 0.69 13.18
CA SER A 296 -17.15 0.00 11.89
C SER A 296 -18.59 -0.45 11.63
N ASP A 297 -19.23 -1.04 12.64
CA ASP A 297 -20.63 -1.47 12.56
C ASP A 297 -21.58 -0.28 12.41
N GLU A 298 -21.37 0.78 13.20
CA GLU A 298 -22.14 2.02 13.15
C GLU A 298 -22.04 2.71 11.77
N PHE A 299 -20.84 2.80 11.19
CA PHE A 299 -20.64 3.41 9.87
C PHE A 299 -21.19 2.56 8.72
N ALA A 300 -21.10 1.23 8.79
CA ALA A 300 -21.71 0.35 7.80
C ALA A 300 -23.25 0.34 7.92
N GLY A 301 -23.77 0.33 9.16
CA GLY A 301 -25.20 0.32 9.49
C GLY A 301 -25.98 1.52 8.97
N GLN A 302 -25.31 2.64 8.69
CA GLN A 302 -25.90 3.82 8.05
C GLN A 302 -26.30 3.57 6.58
N HIS A 303 -25.75 2.53 5.95
CA HIS A 303 -25.88 2.30 4.51
C HIS A 303 -26.38 0.91 4.14
N THR A 304 -26.12 -0.09 4.98
CA THR A 304 -26.56 -1.47 4.76
C THR A 304 -26.95 -2.14 6.08
N ARG A 305 -27.62 -3.28 5.99
CA ARG A 305 -27.90 -4.09 7.17
C ARG A 305 -26.64 -4.84 7.59
N ILE A 306 -26.35 -4.81 8.88
CA ILE A 306 -25.17 -5.45 9.46
C ILE A 306 -25.53 -6.76 10.16
N ARG A 307 -24.57 -7.67 10.23
CA ARG A 307 -24.69 -8.93 10.98
C ARG A 307 -24.65 -8.67 12.48
N GLU A 308 -25.45 -9.40 13.26
CA GLU A 308 -25.30 -9.42 14.72
C GLU A 308 -24.00 -10.14 15.10
N ARG A 309 -23.12 -9.48 15.87
CA ARG A 309 -21.93 -10.13 16.42
C ARG A 309 -22.35 -11.10 17.52
N GLU A 310 -21.88 -12.34 17.45
CA GLU A 310 -22.18 -13.43 18.41
C GLU A 310 -21.75 -13.12 19.87
N HIS A 311 -21.08 -12.00 20.13
CA HIS A 311 -20.56 -11.61 21.44
C HIS A 311 -21.16 -10.29 21.98
N ALA A 312 -22.18 -9.73 21.31
CA ALA A 312 -22.95 -8.63 21.89
C ALA A 312 -23.79 -9.18 23.04
N SER A 313 -23.57 -8.67 24.25
CA SER A 313 -24.40 -9.05 25.40
C SER A 313 -25.87 -8.69 25.14
N PRO A 314 -26.86 -9.42 25.68
CA PRO A 314 -28.28 -9.10 25.49
C PRO A 314 -28.68 -7.68 25.93
N GLU A 315 -27.88 -7.04 26.78
CA GLU A 315 -28.05 -5.62 27.17
C GLU A 315 -27.54 -4.64 26.10
N GLU A 316 -26.52 -5.01 25.32
CA GLU A 316 -26.00 -4.24 24.18
C GLU A 316 -26.98 -4.32 22.98
N THR A 317 -27.57 -5.50 22.72
CA THR A 317 -28.60 -5.65 21.67
C THR A 317 -29.89 -4.90 22.01
N ARG A 318 -30.27 -4.79 23.30
CA ARG A 318 -31.43 -3.98 23.72
C ARG A 318 -31.26 -2.48 23.52
N ARG A 319 -30.04 -1.94 23.42
CA ARG A 319 -29.83 -0.54 23.01
C ARG A 319 -30.02 -0.33 21.50
N ILE A 320 -29.87 -1.38 20.70
CA ILE A 320 -30.03 -1.34 19.24
C ILE A 320 -31.49 -1.64 18.83
N ILE A 321 -32.22 -2.39 19.66
CA ILE A 321 -33.60 -2.86 19.38
C ILE A 321 -34.59 -2.47 20.51
N SER A 322 -34.41 -1.32 21.16
CA SER A 322 -35.47 -0.75 22.01
C SER A 322 -36.23 0.33 21.25
N ASP A 323 -37.56 0.18 21.19
CA ASP A 323 -38.51 1.21 20.80
C ASP A 323 -38.53 2.41 21.77
N ASP A 324 -37.64 2.44 22.76
CA ASP A 324 -37.39 3.54 23.71
C ASP A 324 -36.02 4.22 23.45
N ALA A 325 -35.70 4.45 22.18
CA ALA A 325 -34.63 5.37 21.82
C ALA A 325 -34.94 6.76 22.42
N PRO A 326 -33.99 7.46 23.08
CA PRO A 326 -34.17 8.88 23.34
C PRO A 326 -34.48 9.54 22.00
N THR A 327 -35.51 10.38 21.98
CA THR A 327 -36.03 11.14 20.83
C THR A 327 -35.05 12.18 20.28
N SER A 328 -33.77 11.82 20.16
CA SER A 328 -32.75 12.54 19.41
C SER A 328 -32.47 11.75 18.13
N ASN A 329 -32.98 12.24 17.00
CA ASN A 329 -32.75 11.72 15.64
C ASN A 329 -31.28 11.84 15.17
N THR A 330 -30.30 11.81 16.08
CA THR A 330 -28.88 12.01 15.78
C THR A 330 -28.20 10.68 15.46
N THR A 331 -27.70 10.54 14.25
CA THR A 331 -26.87 9.40 13.84
C THR A 331 -25.54 9.38 14.60
N PRO A 332 -24.84 8.25 14.70
CA PRO A 332 -23.49 8.22 15.32
C PRO A 332 -22.48 9.16 14.63
N ALA A 333 -22.64 9.39 13.32
CA ALA A 333 -21.88 10.40 12.61
C ALA A 333 -22.19 11.83 13.10
N ASP A 334 -23.43 12.11 13.50
CA ASP A 334 -23.83 13.39 14.11
C ASP A 334 -23.29 13.53 15.53
N GLN A 335 -23.24 12.44 16.30
CA GLN A 335 -22.63 12.42 17.64
C GLN A 335 -21.13 12.74 17.57
N LEU A 336 -20.46 12.19 16.56
CA LEU A 336 -19.05 12.48 16.27
C LEU A 336 -18.82 13.83 15.59
N GLY A 337 -19.86 14.44 15.01
CA GLY A 337 -19.75 15.68 14.23
C GLY A 337 -18.92 15.50 12.94
N LEU A 338 -19.08 14.39 12.22
CA LEU A 338 -18.36 14.11 10.98
C LEU A 338 -18.92 14.96 9.81
N ALA A 339 -18.04 15.44 8.92
CA ALA A 339 -18.44 16.24 7.75
C ALA A 339 -18.89 15.38 6.58
N GLY A 340 -18.40 14.15 6.53
CA GLY A 340 -18.59 13.25 5.43
C GLY A 340 -18.54 11.80 5.86
N ARG A 341 -18.89 10.94 4.92
CA ARG A 341 -18.84 9.50 5.10
C ARG A 341 -17.42 9.04 5.45
N VAL A 342 -17.33 8.21 6.48
CA VAL A 342 -16.13 7.44 6.83
C VAL A 342 -16.39 5.99 6.46
N VAL A 343 -15.40 5.36 5.83
CA VAL A 343 -15.37 3.90 5.66
C VAL A 343 -14.30 3.38 6.59
N MET A 344 -14.65 2.34 7.36
CA MET A 344 -13.81 1.76 8.38
C MET A 344 -13.97 0.25 8.34
N GLY A 345 -12.91 -0.45 7.96
CA GLY A 345 -12.85 -1.91 7.93
C GLY A 345 -11.91 -2.43 9.00
N VAL A 346 -12.30 -3.48 9.72
CA VAL A 346 -11.50 -4.09 10.79
C VAL A 346 -11.17 -5.54 10.42
N SER A 347 -9.88 -5.85 10.27
CA SER A 347 -9.38 -7.21 10.05
C SER A 347 -8.71 -7.75 11.31
N LYS A 348 -9.07 -8.96 11.73
CA LYS A 348 -8.28 -9.74 12.67
C LYS A 348 -7.16 -10.44 11.90
N VAL A 349 -5.93 -10.34 12.38
CA VAL A 349 -4.73 -10.89 11.74
C VAL A 349 -4.51 -12.28 12.29
N GLU A 350 -4.83 -13.30 11.49
CA GLU A 350 -4.55 -14.70 11.85
C GLU A 350 -3.06 -14.99 11.68
N LEU A 351 -2.39 -15.37 12.75
CA LEU A 351 -1.00 -15.83 12.70
C LEU A 351 -1.00 -17.33 12.39
N ILE A 352 -0.17 -17.76 11.45
CA ILE A 352 -0.08 -19.18 11.06
C ILE A 352 0.74 -20.01 12.07
N ASP A 353 1.59 -19.38 12.89
CA ASP A 353 2.39 -20.10 13.89
C ASP A 353 1.60 -20.29 15.20
N ASN A 354 1.51 -21.54 15.66
CA ASN A 354 0.54 -22.02 16.66
C ASN A 354 0.76 -21.58 18.12
N ASP A 355 1.90 -20.99 18.49
CA ASP A 355 2.24 -20.74 19.90
C ASP A 355 1.97 -19.29 20.37
N THR A 356 1.52 -18.39 19.48
CA THR A 356 1.25 -16.99 19.84
C THR A 356 -0.22 -16.64 19.56
N PRO A 357 -0.98 -16.13 20.54
CA PRO A 357 -2.35 -15.70 20.29
C PRO A 357 -2.41 -14.64 19.19
N SER A 358 -3.33 -14.83 18.23
CA SER A 358 -3.72 -13.82 17.24
C SER A 358 -4.46 -12.66 17.93
N ASP A 359 -3.67 -11.76 18.53
CA ASP A 359 -4.12 -10.52 19.16
C ASP A 359 -3.76 -9.28 18.29
N ALA A 360 -3.43 -9.51 17.02
CA ALA A 360 -3.16 -8.48 16.05
C ALA A 360 -4.45 -8.12 15.28
N HIS A 361 -4.70 -6.82 15.11
CA HIS A 361 -5.80 -6.28 14.33
C HIS A 361 -5.29 -5.15 13.44
N VAL A 362 -5.83 -5.06 12.21
CA VAL A 362 -5.59 -3.95 11.30
C VAL A 362 -6.91 -3.27 11.01
N VAL A 363 -6.96 -1.96 11.22
CA VAL A 363 -8.11 -1.13 10.90
C VAL A 363 -7.73 -0.22 9.74
N ARG A 364 -8.53 -0.22 8.69
CA ARG A 364 -8.35 0.61 7.49
C ARG A 364 -9.44 1.65 7.42
N LEU A 365 -9.06 2.91 7.25
CA LEU A 365 -9.99 4.03 7.22
C LEU A 365 -9.83 4.88 5.97
N ALA A 366 -10.95 5.35 5.45
CA ALA A 366 -11.02 6.39 4.42
C ALA A 366 -12.04 7.45 4.85
N ALA A 367 -11.67 8.73 4.81
CA ALA A 367 -12.59 9.84 5.09
C ALA A 367 -12.48 11.00 4.09
N LYS A 368 -13.51 11.86 4.09
CA LYS A 368 -13.54 13.07 3.24
C LYS A 368 -12.66 14.20 3.79
N THR A 369 -12.37 14.21 5.09
CA THR A 369 -11.56 15.26 5.72
C THR A 369 -10.61 14.66 6.76
N ASN A 370 -9.46 15.33 6.99
CA ASN A 370 -8.54 14.93 8.04
C ASN A 370 -9.17 15.06 9.44
N GLU A 371 -10.07 16.03 9.64
CA GLU A 371 -10.79 16.26 10.90
C GLU A 371 -11.70 15.08 11.26
N ASP A 372 -12.35 14.47 10.26
CA ASP A 372 -13.16 13.26 10.49
C ASP A 372 -12.30 12.11 11.05
N LEU A 373 -11.10 11.88 10.47
CA LEU A 373 -10.19 10.86 11.01
C LEU A 373 -9.63 11.24 12.39
N TYR A 374 -9.33 12.51 12.66
CA TYR A 374 -8.93 12.94 14.00
C TYR A 374 -10.01 12.62 15.04
N ARG A 375 -11.30 12.83 14.72
CA ARG A 375 -12.43 12.49 15.60
C ARG A 375 -12.55 10.99 15.83
N VAL A 376 -12.44 10.20 14.76
CA VAL A 376 -12.46 8.73 14.87
C VAL A 376 -11.29 8.23 15.73
N PHE A 377 -10.06 8.71 15.49
CA PHE A 377 -8.91 8.32 16.30
C PHE A 377 -9.03 8.78 17.75
N TYR A 378 -9.57 9.98 18.00
CA TYR A 378 -9.83 10.47 19.34
C TYR A 378 -10.73 9.50 20.10
N GLU A 379 -11.87 9.12 19.52
CA GLU A 379 -12.80 8.17 20.14
C GLU A 379 -12.18 6.80 20.37
N CYS A 380 -11.49 6.24 19.37
CA CYS A 380 -10.84 4.93 19.51
C CYS A 380 -9.78 4.94 20.62
N LEU A 381 -9.03 6.04 20.76
CA LEU A 381 -7.94 6.15 21.75
C LEU A 381 -8.40 6.63 23.13
N LEU A 382 -9.69 6.96 23.33
CA LEU A 382 -10.23 7.23 24.68
C LEU A 382 -10.03 6.03 25.61
N ALA A 383 -10.08 4.81 25.06
CA ALA A 383 -9.88 3.56 25.79
C ALA A 383 -8.54 3.47 26.55
N VAL A 384 -7.51 4.19 26.10
CA VAL A 384 -6.18 4.22 26.74
C VAL A 384 -5.87 5.56 27.41
N SER A 385 -6.81 6.51 27.43
CA SER A 385 -6.55 7.87 27.87
C SER A 385 -6.18 7.98 29.36
N GLU A 386 -6.80 7.18 30.22
CA GLU A 386 -6.47 7.10 31.65
C GLU A 386 -5.08 6.49 31.88
N GLN A 387 -4.74 5.43 31.14
CA GLN A 387 -3.44 4.75 31.24
C GLN A 387 -2.26 5.68 30.90
N PHE A 388 -2.48 6.68 30.05
CA PHE A 388 -1.48 7.68 29.64
C PHE A 388 -1.65 9.04 30.30
N GLY A 389 -2.74 9.28 31.03
CA GLY A 389 -3.08 10.61 31.56
C GLY A 389 -3.21 11.67 30.46
N MET A 390 -3.59 11.26 29.25
CA MET A 390 -3.65 12.10 28.05
C MET A 390 -4.75 11.61 27.10
N GLN A 391 -5.53 12.55 26.57
CA GLN A 391 -6.48 12.28 25.49
C GLN A 391 -5.78 12.58 24.15
N PHE A 392 -5.43 11.53 23.40
CA PHE A 392 -4.78 11.64 22.09
C PHE A 392 -5.67 12.37 21.08
N TYR A 393 -5.09 13.20 20.20
CA TYR A 393 -5.79 14.02 19.19
C TYR A 393 -6.83 15.04 19.66
N LYS A 394 -7.15 15.15 20.97
CA LYS A 394 -8.12 16.14 21.46
C LYS A 394 -7.82 17.56 20.98
N GLU A 395 -6.55 17.96 21.02
CA GLU A 395 -6.10 19.30 20.60
C GLU A 395 -6.11 19.51 19.07
N ARG A 396 -6.41 18.45 18.28
CA ARG A 396 -6.57 18.53 16.83
C ARG A 396 -8.01 18.79 16.41
N ILE A 397 -8.98 18.45 17.25
CA ILE A 397 -10.39 18.70 17.01
C ILE A 397 -10.67 20.17 17.31
N ARG A 398 -10.95 20.98 16.27
CA ARG A 398 -11.02 22.44 16.37
C ARG A 398 -12.43 23.01 16.35
N ALA A 399 -13.37 22.27 15.79
CA ALA A 399 -14.76 22.68 15.64
C ALA A 399 -15.70 21.70 16.35
N HIS A 400 -16.96 22.06 16.55
CA HIS A 400 -17.97 21.10 17.03
C HIS A 400 -18.35 20.11 15.93
N GLN A 401 -18.41 20.57 14.68
CA GLN A 401 -18.65 19.76 13.49
C GLN A 401 -17.49 19.96 12.50
N SER A 402 -17.11 18.88 11.83
CA SER A 402 -16.16 18.93 10.73
C SER A 402 -16.83 19.58 9.51
N GLU A 403 -16.04 20.26 8.67
CA GLU A 403 -16.52 20.93 7.47
C GLU A 403 -15.80 20.39 6.24
N ILE A 404 -16.56 20.05 5.19
CA ILE A 404 -15.97 19.84 3.86
C ILE A 404 -15.66 21.23 3.30
N PRO A 405 -14.38 21.56 3.01
CA PRO A 405 -14.06 22.88 2.47
C PRO A 405 -14.83 23.13 1.17
N GLN A 406 -15.59 24.23 1.13
CA GLN A 406 -16.40 24.59 -0.04
C GLN A 406 -15.50 24.78 -1.26
N GLN A 407 -15.83 24.10 -2.36
CA GLN A 407 -15.27 24.44 -3.66
C GLN A 407 -15.86 25.79 -4.07
N SER A 408 -15.09 26.87 -3.92
CA SER A 408 -15.37 28.08 -4.69
C SER A 408 -15.23 27.69 -6.16
N GLN A 409 -16.35 27.53 -6.86
CA GLN A 409 -16.35 27.49 -8.32
C GLN A 409 -15.56 28.72 -8.78
N PRO A 410 -14.61 28.58 -9.71
CA PRO A 410 -14.06 29.75 -10.36
C PRO A 410 -15.25 30.46 -11.01
N SER A 411 -15.55 31.67 -10.55
CA SER A 411 -16.41 32.58 -11.29
C SER A 411 -15.83 32.67 -12.68
N LEU A 412 -16.59 32.23 -13.68
CA LEU A 412 -16.32 32.50 -15.09
C LEU A 412 -16.33 34.02 -15.25
N GLU A 413 -15.18 34.66 -15.02
CA GLU A 413 -14.92 35.99 -15.53
C GLU A 413 -14.88 35.85 -17.04
N THR A 414 -16.01 36.19 -17.65
CA THR A 414 -16.18 36.42 -19.07
C THR A 414 -15.26 37.57 -19.47
N THR A 415 -14.01 37.24 -19.77
CA THR A 415 -13.11 38.15 -20.47
C THR A 415 -13.56 38.17 -21.93
N ASN A 416 -14.25 39.25 -22.29
CA ASN A 416 -14.63 39.57 -23.67
C ASN A 416 -13.39 39.57 -24.57
N VAL A 417 -13.22 38.51 -25.36
CA VAL A 417 -12.28 38.50 -26.49
C VAL A 417 -13.07 38.88 -27.73
N SER A 418 -12.78 40.08 -28.23
CA SER A 418 -13.35 40.65 -29.44
C SER A 418 -13.06 39.77 -30.65
N GLU A 419 -14.10 39.46 -31.41
CA GLU A 419 -14.05 38.77 -32.70
C GLU A 419 -13.19 39.56 -33.71
N VAL A 420 -12.17 38.91 -34.27
CA VAL A 420 -11.52 39.35 -35.51
C VAL A 420 -11.88 38.35 -36.59
N THR A 421 -12.89 38.73 -37.37
CA THR A 421 -13.35 38.05 -38.59
C THR A 421 -12.30 38.14 -39.70
N SER A 422 -11.81 37.01 -40.20
CA SER A 422 -11.06 36.95 -41.46
C SER A 422 -12.00 36.57 -42.62
N LYS A 423 -12.08 37.48 -43.59
CA LYS A 423 -12.89 37.41 -44.80
C LYS A 423 -12.33 36.40 -45.80
N THR A 424 -13.21 35.54 -46.30
CA THR A 424 -13.04 34.76 -47.52
C THR A 424 -13.55 35.59 -48.70
N ASP A 425 -12.70 35.79 -49.72
CA ASP A 425 -13.12 36.29 -51.04
C ASP A 425 -12.76 35.26 -52.12
N ARG A 426 -13.76 34.99 -52.96
CA ARG A 426 -13.73 34.20 -54.20
C ARG A 426 -13.31 35.08 -55.37
N GLN A 427 -12.66 34.48 -56.38
CA GLN A 427 -12.90 34.70 -57.83
C GLN A 427 -12.12 33.63 -58.65
N THR A 428 -12.78 32.67 -59.33
CA THR A 428 -13.16 32.62 -60.79
C THR A 428 -11.94 32.57 -61.75
N ASN A 429 -11.81 31.78 -62.83
CA ASN A 429 -12.74 31.06 -63.71
C ASN A 429 -11.94 30.16 -64.71
N GLY A 430 -12.61 29.17 -65.31
CA GLY A 430 -12.34 28.63 -66.67
C GLY A 430 -11.46 27.35 -66.71
N ASP A 431 -11.70 26.33 -67.52
CA ASP A 431 -12.68 26.14 -68.59
C ASP A 431 -12.65 24.67 -69.08
N THR A 432 -13.82 24.17 -69.49
CA THR A 432 -14.10 23.16 -70.53
C THR A 432 -13.52 21.73 -70.51
N THR A 433 -14.45 20.78 -70.42
CA THR A 433 -14.34 19.36 -70.83
C THR A 433 -14.32 19.19 -72.35
N THR A 434 -13.52 18.26 -72.87
CA THR A 434 -13.77 17.63 -74.18
C THR A 434 -13.32 16.16 -74.14
N ILE A 435 -14.26 15.28 -74.44
CA ILE A 435 -14.08 13.84 -74.69
C ILE A 435 -13.76 13.68 -76.18
N MET A 436 -12.83 12.78 -76.56
CA MET A 436 -12.88 11.92 -77.76
C MET A 436 -11.66 10.96 -77.83
N THR A 437 -11.98 9.67 -77.68
CA THR A 437 -11.56 8.48 -78.47
C THR A 437 -10.17 8.37 -79.12
N GLY A 438 -9.54 7.19 -78.99
CA GLY A 438 -8.58 6.67 -79.98
C GLY A 438 -7.63 5.57 -79.48
N ASP A 439 -7.80 4.36 -80.00
CA ASP A 439 -7.04 3.12 -79.76
C ASP A 439 -5.53 3.20 -80.03
N ASN A 440 -4.71 2.48 -79.25
CA ASN A 440 -4.06 1.22 -79.68
C ASN A 440 -2.94 0.74 -78.72
N GLN A 441 -3.09 -0.53 -78.30
CA GLN A 441 -2.06 -1.57 -78.19
C GLN A 441 -0.78 -1.34 -77.36
N SER A 442 -0.74 -2.01 -76.20
CA SER A 442 0.35 -2.95 -75.89
C SER A 442 -0.09 -3.93 -74.80
N GLN A 443 0.00 -5.24 -75.11
CA GLN A 443 -0.47 -6.39 -74.33
C GLN A 443 0.11 -6.48 -72.89
N PRO A 444 -0.64 -7.07 -71.93
CA PRO A 444 -0.11 -7.46 -70.63
C PRO A 444 0.67 -8.78 -70.76
N LYS A 445 1.96 -8.77 -70.41
CA LYS A 445 2.75 -10.00 -70.25
C LYS A 445 2.30 -10.73 -68.99
N HIS A 446 1.98 -12.01 -69.17
CA HIS A 446 1.77 -13.05 -68.16
C HIS A 446 2.62 -12.87 -66.89
N MET A 447 1.96 -12.95 -65.73
CA MET A 447 2.54 -13.50 -64.50
C MET A 447 1.50 -14.37 -63.77
N LEU A 448 1.18 -15.52 -64.37
CA LEU A 448 0.83 -16.70 -63.58
C LEU A 448 2.15 -17.40 -63.23
N SER A 449 2.61 -17.23 -61.99
CA SER A 449 3.31 -18.24 -61.17
C SER A 449 4.08 -17.56 -60.03
N LYS A 450 3.42 -17.35 -58.90
CA LYS A 450 4.08 -17.49 -57.60
C LYS A 450 3.17 -18.32 -56.74
N GLN A 451 3.51 -19.60 -56.60
CA GLN A 451 3.06 -20.39 -55.46
C GLN A 451 3.43 -19.62 -54.18
N PRO A 452 2.59 -19.61 -53.14
CA PRO A 452 3.02 -19.14 -51.83
C PRO A 452 4.00 -20.16 -51.25
N SER A 453 5.29 -20.02 -51.55
CA SER A 453 6.35 -20.77 -50.87
C SER A 453 6.66 -20.05 -49.57
N HIS A 454 6.00 -20.51 -48.51
CA HIS A 454 6.22 -20.35 -47.06
C HIS A 454 4.86 -20.17 -46.40
N LEU A 455 4.17 -21.29 -46.14
CA LEU A 455 3.35 -21.37 -44.94
C LEU A 455 4.33 -21.14 -43.79
N ASP A 456 4.27 -19.98 -43.15
CA ASP A 456 4.97 -19.75 -41.90
C ASP A 456 4.58 -20.89 -40.96
N THR A 457 5.50 -21.81 -40.73
CA THR A 457 5.30 -22.90 -39.79
C THR A 457 4.92 -22.26 -38.47
N PHE A 458 3.73 -22.57 -37.95
CA PHE A 458 3.33 -22.18 -36.60
C PHE A 458 4.48 -22.50 -35.64
N SER A 459 4.66 -21.67 -34.61
CA SER A 459 5.82 -21.61 -33.70
C SER A 459 6.36 -22.97 -33.22
N SER A 460 7.59 -22.96 -32.69
CA SER A 460 8.19 -24.14 -32.05
C SER A 460 7.20 -24.88 -31.12
N PRO A 461 7.13 -26.22 -31.13
CA PRO A 461 6.17 -27.00 -30.33
C PRO A 461 6.15 -26.66 -28.82
N ALA A 462 7.28 -26.20 -28.29
CA ALA A 462 7.39 -25.74 -26.89
C ALA A 462 6.58 -24.46 -26.61
N ASN A 463 6.55 -23.51 -27.55
CA ASN A 463 5.74 -22.29 -27.42
C ASN A 463 4.25 -22.60 -27.51
N ASP A 464 3.87 -23.61 -28.30
CA ASP A 464 2.48 -24.01 -28.46
C ASP A 464 1.95 -24.67 -27.18
N THR A 465 2.72 -25.57 -26.54
CA THR A 465 2.34 -26.17 -25.24
C THR A 465 2.20 -25.14 -24.13
N ALA A 466 3.15 -24.19 -24.03
CA ALA A 466 3.10 -23.12 -23.05
C ALA A 466 1.85 -22.24 -23.23
N PHE A 467 1.50 -21.90 -24.48
CA PHE A 467 0.27 -21.18 -24.79
C PHE A 467 -0.99 -21.92 -24.31
N TRP A 468 -1.12 -23.21 -24.61
CA TRP A 468 -2.28 -24.00 -24.17
C TRP A 468 -2.39 -24.11 -22.65
N SER A 469 -1.25 -24.29 -21.98
CA SER A 469 -1.15 -24.27 -20.52
C SER A 469 -1.65 -22.94 -19.93
N MET A 470 -1.24 -21.81 -20.51
CA MET A 470 -1.72 -20.49 -20.09
C MET A 470 -3.23 -20.33 -20.29
N VAL A 471 -3.77 -20.79 -21.43
CA VAL A 471 -5.21 -20.74 -21.71
C VAL A 471 -6.00 -21.58 -20.71
N MET A 472 -5.52 -22.79 -20.38
CA MET A 472 -6.14 -23.65 -19.37
C MET A 472 -6.15 -22.99 -17.98
N LEU A 473 -5.03 -22.38 -17.57
CA LEU A 473 -4.94 -21.68 -16.30
C LEU A 473 -5.85 -20.44 -16.23
N ALA A 474 -6.13 -19.82 -17.39
CA ALA A 474 -7.04 -18.68 -17.52
C ALA A 474 -8.52 -19.09 -17.60
N ASP A 475 -8.83 -20.39 -17.69
CA ASP A 475 -10.20 -20.86 -17.83
C ASP A 475 -11.02 -20.59 -16.57
N SER A 476 -12.26 -20.16 -16.77
CA SER A 476 -13.27 -20.03 -15.71
C SER A 476 -13.71 -21.37 -15.11
N GLY A 477 -13.62 -22.46 -15.88
CA GLY A 477 -13.94 -23.81 -15.44
C GLY A 477 -12.89 -24.43 -14.52
N LEU A 478 -11.71 -23.82 -14.39
CA LEU A 478 -10.67 -24.30 -13.49
C LEU A 478 -11.16 -24.17 -12.03
N PRO A 479 -11.18 -25.26 -11.22
CA PRO A 479 -11.82 -25.27 -9.91
C PRO A 479 -10.96 -24.61 -8.83
N THR A 480 -10.59 -23.35 -9.03
CA THR A 480 -9.82 -22.53 -8.07
C THR A 480 -10.69 -21.88 -7.00
N GLY A 481 -12.02 -21.81 -7.20
CA GLY A 481 -12.93 -21.10 -6.30
C GLY A 481 -12.90 -19.57 -6.44
N SER A 482 -12.16 -19.04 -7.42
CA SER A 482 -12.00 -17.60 -7.67
C SER A 482 -13.33 -16.82 -7.75
N PHE A 483 -14.35 -17.37 -8.42
CA PHE A 483 -15.66 -16.72 -8.53
C PHE A 483 -16.42 -16.60 -7.22
N ALA A 484 -16.00 -17.25 -6.14
CA ALA A 484 -16.61 -17.08 -4.82
C ALA A 484 -16.25 -15.73 -4.16
N HIS A 485 -15.35 -14.96 -4.76
CA HIS A 485 -14.83 -13.70 -4.19
C HIS A 485 -15.17 -12.50 -5.09
N SER A 486 -15.43 -11.34 -4.48
CA SER A 486 -15.77 -10.08 -5.15
C SER A 486 -14.67 -9.01 -5.05
N ALA A 487 -13.61 -9.29 -4.29
CA ALA A 487 -12.53 -8.35 -3.97
C ALA A 487 -13.05 -7.02 -3.38
N GLY A 488 -14.08 -7.08 -2.54
CA GLY A 488 -14.71 -5.91 -1.92
C GLY A 488 -15.74 -5.16 -2.80
N LEU A 489 -16.01 -5.61 -4.03
CA LEU A 489 -17.01 -4.99 -4.91
C LEU A 489 -18.43 -5.14 -4.34
N GLU A 490 -18.75 -6.30 -3.75
CA GLU A 490 -20.03 -6.52 -3.06
C GLU A 490 -20.22 -5.49 -1.95
N THR A 491 -19.18 -5.29 -1.14
CA THR A 491 -19.20 -4.31 -0.06
C THR A 491 -19.39 -2.89 -0.60
N ALA A 492 -18.65 -2.51 -1.64
CA ALA A 492 -18.80 -1.20 -2.27
C ALA A 492 -20.23 -0.97 -2.81
N ALA A 493 -20.85 -1.99 -3.39
CA ALA A 493 -22.21 -1.93 -3.89
C ALA A 493 -23.24 -1.80 -2.75
N GLN A 494 -23.17 -2.65 -1.73
CA GLN A 494 -24.11 -2.61 -0.60
C GLN A 494 -23.97 -1.33 0.23
N LEU A 495 -22.76 -0.80 0.32
CA LEU A 495 -22.50 0.50 0.92
C LEU A 495 -22.98 1.67 0.03
N GLY A 496 -23.51 1.43 -1.17
CA GLY A 496 -24.04 2.48 -2.06
C GLY A 496 -22.96 3.37 -2.68
N MET A 497 -21.72 2.88 -2.76
CA MET A 497 -20.57 3.58 -3.35
C MET A 497 -20.49 3.40 -4.87
N ILE A 498 -21.14 2.36 -5.39
CA ILE A 498 -21.22 2.05 -6.82
C ILE A 498 -22.67 2.21 -7.25
N GLN A 499 -22.93 3.20 -8.11
CA GLN A 499 -24.26 3.56 -8.60
C GLN A 499 -24.34 3.65 -10.13
N SER A 500 -23.21 3.45 -10.82
CA SER A 500 -23.10 3.56 -12.28
C SER A 500 -22.07 2.60 -12.84
N GLU A 501 -22.25 2.21 -14.10
CA GLU A 501 -21.29 1.39 -14.84
C GLU A 501 -19.89 2.04 -14.92
N GLN A 502 -19.83 3.38 -14.95
CA GLN A 502 -18.55 4.11 -14.91
C GLN A 502 -17.80 3.84 -13.61
N GLN A 503 -18.49 3.85 -12.46
CA GLN A 503 -17.89 3.55 -11.16
C GLN A 503 -17.46 2.09 -11.06
N VAL A 504 -18.20 1.16 -11.66
CA VAL A 504 -17.77 -0.25 -11.80
C VAL A 504 -16.46 -0.32 -12.59
N GLY A 505 -16.39 0.36 -13.74
CA GLY A 505 -15.17 0.39 -14.56
C GLY A 505 -13.97 0.98 -13.83
N ASN A 506 -14.17 2.01 -13.01
CA ASN A 506 -13.12 2.59 -12.16
C ASN A 506 -12.71 1.61 -11.05
N PHE A 507 -13.68 0.90 -10.44
CA PHE A 507 -13.41 -0.13 -9.46
C PHE A 507 -12.54 -1.25 -10.03
N VAL A 508 -12.90 -1.79 -11.19
CA VAL A 508 -12.11 -2.82 -11.88
C VAL A 508 -10.70 -2.33 -12.14
N HIS A 509 -10.54 -1.11 -12.64
CA HIS A 509 -9.21 -0.53 -12.90
C HIS A 509 -8.35 -0.43 -11.62
N ALA A 510 -8.87 0.14 -10.53
CA ALA A 510 -8.13 0.24 -9.27
C ALA A 510 -7.85 -1.13 -8.64
N ALA A 511 -8.83 -2.04 -8.65
CA ALA A 511 -8.67 -3.38 -8.10
C ALA A 511 -7.57 -4.13 -8.86
N THR A 512 -7.65 -4.20 -10.20
CA THR A 512 -6.64 -4.88 -11.02
C THR A 512 -5.25 -4.26 -10.85
N ARG A 513 -5.13 -2.93 -10.88
CA ARG A 513 -3.84 -2.26 -10.67
C ARG A 513 -3.26 -2.57 -9.29
N SER A 514 -4.08 -2.47 -8.23
CA SER A 514 -3.64 -2.72 -6.85
C SER A 514 -3.25 -4.18 -6.64
N THR A 515 -4.05 -5.12 -7.14
CA THR A 515 -3.75 -6.56 -7.09
C THR A 515 -2.43 -6.87 -7.80
N MET A 516 -2.20 -6.33 -9.00
CA MET A 516 -0.94 -6.56 -9.69
C MET A 516 0.25 -5.92 -8.98
N GLN A 517 0.09 -4.73 -8.42
CA GLN A 517 1.15 -4.09 -7.67
C GLN A 517 1.53 -4.87 -6.39
N LEU A 518 0.55 -5.51 -5.76
CA LEU A 518 0.77 -6.33 -4.56
C LEU A 518 1.35 -7.71 -4.91
N SER A 519 0.84 -8.38 -5.94
CA SER A 519 1.13 -9.80 -6.23
C SER A 519 2.34 -10.02 -7.15
N THR A 520 2.75 -9.03 -7.96
CA THR A 520 3.87 -9.19 -8.93
C THR A 520 5.17 -9.69 -8.31
N PRO A 521 5.66 -9.18 -7.16
CA PRO A 521 6.89 -9.70 -6.55
C PRO A 521 6.80 -11.20 -6.21
N PHE A 522 5.64 -11.62 -5.70
CA PHE A 522 5.40 -13.01 -5.31
C PHE A 522 5.26 -13.94 -6.53
N LEU A 523 4.64 -13.47 -7.61
CA LEU A 523 4.55 -14.18 -8.88
C LEU A 523 5.94 -14.44 -9.46
N ILE A 524 6.78 -13.40 -9.52
CA ILE A 524 8.14 -13.47 -10.04
C ILE A 524 9.01 -14.39 -9.17
N ALA A 525 8.94 -14.25 -7.85
CA ALA A 525 9.74 -15.08 -6.95
C ALA A 525 9.32 -16.56 -7.00
N GLY A 526 8.00 -16.85 -7.04
CA GLY A 526 7.51 -18.22 -7.20
C GLY A 526 7.98 -18.85 -8.52
N HIS A 527 7.96 -18.07 -9.61
CA HIS A 527 8.50 -18.48 -10.91
C HIS A 527 10.00 -18.78 -10.84
N GLN A 528 10.78 -17.89 -10.21
CA GLN A 528 12.23 -18.02 -10.09
C GLN A 528 12.67 -19.25 -9.31
N ILE A 529 11.98 -19.62 -8.23
CA ILE A 529 12.28 -20.84 -7.46
C ILE A 529 12.28 -22.07 -8.38
N MET A 530 11.37 -22.11 -9.36
CA MET A 530 11.25 -23.22 -10.32
C MET A 530 12.19 -23.06 -11.52
N GLU A 531 12.46 -21.84 -11.98
CA GLU A 531 13.40 -21.55 -13.07
C GLU A 531 14.86 -21.89 -12.69
N GLN A 532 15.29 -21.54 -11.48
CA GLN A 532 16.67 -21.76 -11.01
C GLN A 532 17.04 -23.24 -10.89
N GLN A 533 16.07 -24.12 -10.68
CA GLN A 533 16.25 -25.57 -10.75
C GLN A 533 16.64 -26.07 -12.15
N ALA A 534 16.27 -25.34 -13.21
CA ALA A 534 16.65 -25.68 -14.57
C ALA A 534 18.11 -25.28 -14.92
N SER A 535 18.75 -24.44 -14.09
CA SER A 535 20.10 -23.89 -14.28
C SER A 535 21.00 -24.22 -13.08
N VAL A 536 21.34 -25.50 -12.87
CA VAL A 536 22.33 -25.87 -11.85
C VAL A 536 23.70 -25.28 -12.24
N ILE A 537 24.18 -24.31 -11.45
CA ILE A 537 25.53 -24.08 -10.90
C ILE A 537 25.43 -22.73 -10.14
N ASP A 538 25.05 -22.72 -8.86
CA ASP A 538 25.73 -21.90 -7.84
C ASP A 538 25.31 -22.24 -6.41
N ASP A 539 26.26 -22.07 -5.50
CA ASP A 539 26.33 -22.53 -4.11
C ASP A 539 25.45 -21.69 -3.15
N SER A 540 24.15 -21.55 -3.42
CA SER A 540 23.21 -20.83 -2.55
C SER A 540 22.52 -21.77 -1.55
N SER A 541 22.70 -21.49 -0.26
CA SER A 541 22.62 -22.41 0.87
C SER A 541 21.22 -22.75 1.42
N ALA A 542 20.13 -22.51 0.70
CA ALA A 542 18.75 -22.74 1.19
C ALA A 542 17.99 -23.75 0.33
N SER A 543 17.42 -24.79 0.94
CA SER A 543 16.64 -25.83 0.23
C SER A 543 15.33 -25.26 -0.34
N ILE A 544 14.78 -25.88 -1.39
CA ILE A 544 13.49 -25.46 -2.01
C ILE A 544 12.38 -25.30 -0.97
N PRO A 545 12.20 -26.22 0.01
CA PRO A 545 11.21 -26.04 1.07
C PRO A 545 11.38 -24.78 1.91
N GLN A 546 12.62 -24.39 2.21
CA GLN A 546 12.89 -23.18 2.98
C GLN A 546 12.58 -21.92 2.16
N GLN A 547 12.90 -21.92 0.86
CA GLN A 547 12.58 -20.80 -0.03
C GLN A 547 11.06 -20.68 -0.22
N TRP A 548 10.36 -21.81 -0.39
CA TRP A 548 8.91 -21.86 -0.50
C TRP A 548 8.22 -21.35 0.76
N GLU A 549 8.59 -21.88 1.93
CA GLU A 549 8.03 -21.43 3.21
C GLU A 549 8.27 -19.94 3.41
N ARG A 550 9.50 -19.46 3.19
CA ARG A 550 9.83 -18.03 3.29
C ARG A 550 8.94 -17.18 2.38
N LEU A 551 8.80 -17.56 1.12
CA LEU A 551 8.00 -16.84 0.14
C LEU A 551 6.53 -16.75 0.56
N HIS A 552 5.95 -17.87 0.98
CA HIS A 552 4.56 -17.92 1.41
C HIS A 552 4.33 -17.21 2.75
N ARG A 553 5.27 -17.29 3.69
CA ARG A 553 5.23 -16.57 4.97
C ARG A 553 5.30 -15.06 4.77
N GLN A 554 6.16 -14.57 3.86
CA GLN A 554 6.20 -13.16 3.48
C GLN A 554 4.93 -12.72 2.74
N CYS A 555 4.39 -13.55 1.84
CA CYS A 555 3.10 -13.27 1.20
C CYS A 555 1.98 -13.17 2.22
N HIS A 556 1.95 -14.09 3.18
CA HIS A 556 0.97 -14.09 4.26
C HIS A 556 1.06 -12.83 5.14
N ALA A 557 2.26 -12.42 5.52
CA ALA A 557 2.47 -11.20 6.31
C ALA A 557 1.89 -9.94 5.65
N VAL A 558 1.90 -9.89 4.32
CA VAL A 558 1.33 -8.78 3.54
C VAL A 558 -0.19 -8.92 3.44
N MET A 559 -0.68 -10.11 3.07
CA MET A 559 -2.10 -10.38 2.86
C MET A 559 -2.93 -10.33 4.15
N SER A 560 -2.36 -10.73 5.29
CA SER A 560 -3.05 -10.82 6.58
C SER A 560 -3.55 -9.47 7.12
N THR A 561 -3.07 -8.35 6.56
CA THR A 561 -3.58 -7.00 6.87
C THR A 561 -5.01 -6.76 6.38
N ASN A 562 -5.52 -7.62 5.50
CA ASN A 562 -6.87 -7.60 4.95
C ASN A 562 -7.41 -9.03 4.97
N GLN A 563 -8.14 -9.40 6.03
CA GLN A 563 -8.51 -10.80 6.26
C GLN A 563 -9.27 -11.38 5.06
N PRO A 564 -10.34 -10.75 4.53
CA PRO A 564 -11.11 -11.37 3.44
C PRO A 564 -10.26 -11.60 2.18
N ALA A 565 -9.33 -10.68 1.87
CA ALA A 565 -8.35 -10.86 0.80
C ALA A 565 -7.38 -12.02 1.08
N CYS A 566 -6.90 -12.13 2.32
CA CYS A 566 -6.01 -13.20 2.77
C CYS A 566 -6.69 -14.57 2.63
N ALA A 567 -7.93 -14.70 3.12
CA ALA A 567 -8.72 -15.91 3.01
C ALA A 567 -8.95 -16.31 1.55
N ALA A 568 -9.32 -15.36 0.69
CA ALA A 568 -9.48 -15.60 -0.74
C ALA A 568 -8.19 -16.10 -1.41
N SER A 569 -7.04 -15.51 -1.06
CA SER A 569 -5.74 -15.92 -1.58
C SER A 569 -5.34 -17.33 -1.13
N LEU A 570 -5.60 -17.69 0.13
CA LEU A 570 -5.37 -19.03 0.67
C LEU A 570 -6.30 -20.07 0.06
N ASP A 571 -7.59 -19.76 -0.08
CA ASP A 571 -8.57 -20.69 -0.67
C ASP A 571 -8.23 -21.02 -2.13
N GLN A 572 -7.87 -19.99 -2.91
CA GLN A 572 -7.42 -20.16 -4.30
C GLN A 572 -6.07 -20.87 -4.38
N GLY A 573 -5.11 -20.52 -3.52
CA GLY A 573 -3.78 -21.16 -3.49
C GLY A 573 -3.84 -22.63 -3.13
N LYS A 574 -4.63 -23.00 -2.11
CA LYS A 574 -4.89 -24.41 -1.73
C LYS A 574 -5.54 -25.19 -2.87
N SER A 575 -6.46 -24.56 -3.60
CA SER A 575 -7.15 -25.19 -4.71
C SER A 575 -6.23 -25.40 -5.91
N LEU A 576 -5.43 -24.39 -6.24
CA LEU A 576 -4.45 -24.46 -7.32
C LEU A 576 -3.35 -25.48 -7.02
N ALA A 577 -2.88 -25.53 -5.78
CA ALA A 577 -1.94 -26.55 -5.30
C ALA A 577 -2.49 -27.97 -5.51
N ARG A 578 -3.76 -28.23 -5.18
CA ARG A 578 -4.41 -29.53 -5.40
C ARG A 578 -4.49 -29.90 -6.89
N ILE A 579 -4.84 -28.94 -7.74
CA ILE A 579 -4.90 -29.13 -9.20
C ILE A 579 -3.51 -29.49 -9.72
N LEU A 580 -2.48 -28.76 -9.31
CA LEU A 580 -1.09 -29.05 -9.68
C LEU A 580 -0.69 -30.47 -9.27
N SER A 581 -1.00 -30.87 -8.04
CA SER A 581 -0.71 -32.24 -7.56
C SER A 581 -1.36 -33.31 -8.44
N GLN A 582 -2.60 -33.09 -8.90
CA GLN A 582 -3.32 -34.02 -9.75
C GLN A 582 -2.77 -34.04 -11.19
N TRP A 583 -2.45 -32.87 -11.75
CA TRP A 583 -1.86 -32.76 -13.08
C TRP A 583 -0.52 -33.50 -13.13
N LEU A 584 0.38 -33.23 -12.17
CA LEU A 584 1.69 -33.89 -12.04
C LEU A 584 1.60 -35.42 -11.82
N GLN A 585 0.45 -35.94 -11.38
CA GLN A 585 0.22 -37.39 -11.25
C GLN A 585 -0.24 -38.05 -12.55
N SER A 586 -0.89 -37.28 -13.44
CA SER A 586 -1.60 -37.81 -14.62
C SER A 586 -0.74 -37.89 -15.89
N GLU A 587 0.34 -37.13 -15.95
CA GLU A 587 1.13 -36.94 -17.15
C GLU A 587 2.31 -37.93 -17.15
N SER A 588 2.32 -38.87 -18.09
CA SER A 588 3.30 -39.98 -18.17
C SER A 588 4.58 -39.62 -18.93
N THR A 589 4.61 -38.44 -19.55
CA THR A 589 5.73 -37.86 -20.31
C THR A 589 6.25 -36.59 -19.66
N ILE A 590 6.25 -36.54 -18.34
CA ILE A 590 6.76 -35.41 -17.57
C ILE A 590 8.29 -35.39 -17.67
N ASP A 591 8.87 -34.22 -17.94
CA ASP A 591 10.32 -33.97 -17.85
C ASP A 591 10.84 -34.54 -16.50
N PRO A 592 11.88 -35.38 -16.46
CA PRO A 592 12.45 -35.91 -15.22
C PRO A 592 12.67 -34.85 -14.12
N ARG A 593 12.93 -33.58 -14.50
CA ARG A 593 13.05 -32.43 -13.60
C ARG A 593 11.79 -32.12 -12.78
N LEU A 594 10.61 -32.30 -13.38
CA LEU A 594 9.31 -32.11 -12.74
C LEU A 594 8.98 -33.25 -11.76
N LEU A 595 9.63 -34.42 -11.87
CA LEU A 595 9.40 -35.56 -10.99
C LEU A 595 10.10 -35.42 -9.63
N GLU A 596 11.34 -34.91 -9.60
CA GLU A 596 12.07 -34.61 -8.35
C GLU A 596 11.50 -33.37 -7.67
N ALA A 597 11.25 -32.30 -8.44
CA ALA A 597 10.56 -31.11 -7.94
C ALA A 597 9.15 -31.43 -7.41
N ARG A 598 8.49 -32.50 -7.90
CA ARG A 598 7.16 -32.91 -7.46
C ARG A 598 7.11 -33.36 -6.01
N GLU A 599 8.00 -34.22 -5.54
CA GLU A 599 7.95 -34.67 -4.14
C GLU A 599 8.26 -33.53 -3.17
N GLU A 600 9.27 -32.72 -3.51
CA GLU A 600 9.63 -31.55 -2.72
C GLU A 600 8.50 -30.50 -2.69
N VAL A 601 7.93 -30.14 -3.85
CA VAL A 601 6.80 -29.19 -3.92
C VAL A 601 5.59 -29.73 -3.17
N LEU A 602 5.28 -31.02 -3.27
CA LEU A 602 4.17 -31.63 -2.52
C LEU A 602 4.39 -31.59 -1.00
N ASP A 603 5.63 -31.72 -0.54
CA ASP A 603 5.97 -31.57 0.88
C ASP A 603 5.98 -30.10 1.32
N CYS A 604 6.43 -29.18 0.45
CA CYS A 604 6.32 -27.74 0.65
C CYS A 604 4.86 -27.27 0.81
N LEU A 605 3.94 -27.84 0.03
CA LEU A 605 2.51 -27.56 0.10
C LEU A 605 1.87 -27.99 1.43
N LYS A 606 2.52 -28.89 2.17
CA LYS A 606 2.10 -29.32 3.51
C LYS A 606 2.71 -28.47 4.62
N SER A 607 3.87 -27.83 4.39
CA SER A 607 4.60 -27.09 5.43
C SER A 607 3.99 -25.72 5.74
N PHE A 608 3.45 -25.03 4.73
CA PHE A 608 2.81 -23.72 4.91
C PHE A 608 1.60 -23.55 3.99
N PRO A 609 0.48 -22.95 4.47
CA PRO A 609 -0.71 -22.71 3.64
C PRO A 609 -0.40 -21.94 2.34
N PRO A 610 -0.70 -22.50 1.15
CA PRO A 610 -0.33 -21.88 -0.11
C PRO A 610 -1.23 -20.69 -0.45
N HIS A 611 -0.61 -19.56 -0.79
CA HIS A 611 -1.23 -18.36 -1.35
C HIS A 611 -1.20 -18.42 -2.88
N VAL A 612 -2.26 -17.94 -3.53
CA VAL A 612 -2.43 -18.05 -4.98
C VAL A 612 -1.29 -17.45 -5.81
N ALA A 613 -0.75 -16.28 -5.43
CA ALA A 613 0.23 -15.56 -6.24
C ALA A 613 1.60 -16.26 -6.31
N PRO A 614 2.24 -16.66 -5.19
CA PRO A 614 3.41 -17.54 -5.26
C PRO A 614 3.16 -18.84 -6.03
N THR A 615 2.01 -19.48 -5.79
CA THR A 615 1.70 -20.79 -6.37
C THR A 615 1.51 -20.73 -7.89
N ILE A 616 0.78 -19.74 -8.42
CA ILE A 616 0.65 -19.57 -9.88
C ILE A 616 1.98 -19.14 -10.51
N GLY A 617 2.81 -18.40 -9.77
CA GLY A 617 4.20 -18.09 -10.12
C GLY A 617 5.00 -19.36 -10.40
N ALA A 618 5.02 -20.27 -9.42
CA ALA A 618 5.73 -21.53 -9.51
C ALA A 618 5.20 -22.42 -10.64
N ILE A 619 3.88 -22.55 -10.77
CA ILE A 619 3.25 -23.32 -11.87
C ILE A 619 3.65 -22.75 -13.22
N GLY A 620 3.67 -21.42 -13.37
CA GLY A 620 4.10 -20.79 -14.62
C GLY A 620 5.56 -21.11 -14.97
N GLY A 621 6.45 -21.10 -13.98
CA GLY A 621 7.85 -21.50 -14.16
C GLY A 621 8.00 -22.96 -14.58
N LEU A 622 7.22 -23.86 -13.97
CA LEU A 622 7.17 -25.29 -14.31
C LEU A 622 6.67 -25.53 -15.75
N LEU A 623 5.73 -24.71 -16.23
CA LEU A 623 5.13 -24.83 -17.56
C LEU A 623 5.90 -24.07 -18.64
N GLY A 624 7.05 -23.49 -18.31
CA GLY A 624 7.89 -22.75 -19.25
C GLY A 624 7.33 -21.40 -19.70
N LEU A 625 6.37 -20.84 -18.96
CA LEU A 625 5.87 -19.49 -19.20
C LEU A 625 6.93 -18.47 -18.78
N ASP A 626 7.06 -17.37 -19.51
CA ASP A 626 7.90 -16.26 -19.06
C ASP A 626 7.24 -15.47 -17.91
N LYS A 627 8.05 -14.75 -17.13
CA LYS A 627 7.57 -13.97 -15.97
C LYS A 627 6.47 -12.97 -16.33
N GLY A 628 6.56 -12.36 -17.51
CA GLY A 628 5.56 -11.42 -18.02
C GLY A 628 4.25 -12.10 -18.38
N GLN A 629 4.29 -13.27 -19.02
CA GLN A 629 3.12 -14.10 -19.29
C GLN A 629 2.40 -14.49 -18.00
N VAL A 630 3.14 -14.95 -16.98
CA VAL A 630 2.57 -15.33 -15.67
C VAL A 630 1.89 -14.14 -14.99
N CYS A 631 2.53 -12.95 -15.01
CA CYS A 631 1.94 -11.75 -14.45
C CYS A 631 0.65 -11.34 -15.18
N ARG A 632 0.64 -11.40 -16.51
CA ARG A 632 -0.55 -11.06 -17.33
C ARG A 632 -1.67 -12.07 -17.17
N LEU A 633 -1.34 -13.36 -17.06
CA LEU A 633 -2.29 -14.43 -16.75
C LEU A 633 -3.01 -14.14 -15.42
N TYR A 634 -2.25 -13.89 -14.35
CA TYR A 634 -2.83 -13.58 -13.05
C TYR A 634 -3.65 -12.28 -13.07
N ALA A 635 -3.17 -11.26 -13.79
CA ALA A 635 -3.90 -10.00 -13.97
C ALA A 635 -5.25 -10.18 -14.66
N TYR A 636 -5.28 -10.99 -15.73
CA TYR A 636 -6.49 -11.32 -16.45
C TYR A 636 -7.49 -12.03 -15.53
N CYS A 637 -7.05 -13.05 -14.79
CA CYS A 637 -7.91 -13.76 -13.83
C CYS A 637 -8.48 -12.80 -12.77
N ALA A 638 -7.64 -11.98 -12.14
CA ALA A 638 -8.07 -11.00 -11.14
C ALA A 638 -9.12 -10.01 -11.69
N ALA A 639 -8.89 -9.45 -12.89
CA ALA A 639 -9.84 -8.55 -13.54
C ALA A 639 -11.15 -9.27 -13.92
N ARG A 640 -11.05 -10.46 -14.51
CA ARG A 640 -12.19 -11.30 -14.91
C ARG A 640 -13.09 -11.60 -13.72
N ASP A 641 -12.51 -11.93 -12.57
CA ASP A 641 -13.28 -12.33 -11.39
C ASP A 641 -14.07 -11.14 -10.82
N VAL A 642 -13.47 -9.95 -10.75
CA VAL A 642 -14.15 -8.71 -10.34
C VAL A 642 -15.24 -8.32 -11.34
N VAL A 643 -14.98 -8.40 -12.64
CA VAL A 643 -15.98 -8.12 -13.68
C VAL A 643 -17.15 -9.12 -13.62
N SER A 644 -16.85 -10.41 -13.40
CA SER A 644 -17.84 -11.45 -13.19
C SER A 644 -18.68 -11.19 -11.94
N ALA A 645 -18.06 -10.73 -10.85
CA ALA A 645 -18.79 -10.32 -9.65
C ALA A 645 -19.72 -9.14 -9.94
N ALA A 646 -19.27 -8.13 -10.70
CA ALA A 646 -20.09 -6.99 -11.08
C ALA A 646 -21.36 -7.38 -11.85
N VAL A 647 -21.24 -8.34 -12.78
CA VAL A 647 -22.38 -8.90 -13.53
C VAL A 647 -23.34 -9.65 -12.59
N ARG A 648 -22.82 -10.47 -11.68
CA ARG A 648 -23.63 -11.26 -10.74
C ARG A 648 -24.33 -10.40 -9.68
N LEU A 649 -23.74 -9.25 -9.33
CA LEU A 649 -24.36 -8.21 -8.51
C LEU A 649 -25.34 -7.33 -9.29
N SER A 650 -25.55 -7.58 -10.58
CA SER A 650 -26.40 -6.77 -11.47
C SER A 650 -25.98 -5.29 -11.55
N LEU A 651 -24.69 -4.99 -11.36
CA LEU A 651 -24.14 -3.63 -11.47
C LEU A 651 -23.84 -3.24 -12.92
N VAL A 652 -23.61 -4.24 -13.79
CA VAL A 652 -23.32 -4.07 -15.21
C VAL A 652 -23.89 -5.25 -16.00
N GLY A 653 -24.41 -5.01 -17.20
CA GLY A 653 -24.86 -6.08 -18.08
C GLY A 653 -23.71 -6.91 -18.68
N PRO A 654 -23.93 -8.19 -19.07
CA PRO A 654 -22.88 -9.04 -19.63
C PRO A 654 -22.18 -8.47 -20.87
N LEU A 655 -22.91 -7.77 -21.76
CA LEU A 655 -22.30 -7.16 -22.95
C LEU A 655 -21.54 -5.87 -22.63
N ALA A 656 -22.03 -5.09 -21.66
CA ALA A 656 -21.39 -3.86 -21.20
C ALA A 656 -20.09 -4.12 -20.41
N SER A 657 -19.94 -5.33 -19.86
CA SER A 657 -18.75 -5.74 -19.10
C SER A 657 -17.54 -6.08 -19.98
N VAL A 658 -17.76 -6.51 -21.23
CA VAL A 658 -16.69 -6.84 -22.21
C VAL A 658 -15.68 -5.70 -22.39
N PRO A 659 -16.08 -4.45 -22.69
CA PRO A 659 -15.13 -3.35 -22.82
C PRO A 659 -14.46 -2.97 -21.48
N MET A 660 -15.05 -3.31 -20.32
CA MET A 660 -14.41 -3.10 -19.02
C MET A 660 -13.26 -4.08 -18.83
N LEU A 661 -13.48 -5.37 -19.13
CA LEU A 661 -12.43 -6.39 -19.05
C LEU A 661 -11.29 -6.11 -20.04
N HIS A 662 -11.61 -5.71 -21.28
CA HIS A 662 -10.59 -5.31 -22.25
C HIS A 662 -9.72 -4.14 -21.74
N ARG A 663 -10.35 -3.12 -21.14
CA ARG A 663 -9.64 -1.97 -20.55
C ARG A 663 -8.81 -2.33 -19.31
N ALA A 664 -9.16 -3.41 -18.59
CA ALA A 664 -8.42 -3.83 -17.40
C ALA A 664 -6.95 -4.23 -17.70
N GLN A 665 -6.63 -4.56 -18.94
CA GLN A 665 -5.26 -4.81 -19.40
C GLN A 665 -4.35 -3.58 -19.17
N GLU A 666 -4.88 -2.38 -19.35
CA GLU A 666 -4.14 -1.14 -19.11
C GLU A 666 -3.75 -1.02 -17.63
N SER A 667 -4.71 -1.22 -16.72
CA SER A 667 -4.46 -1.22 -15.27
C SER A 667 -3.52 -2.33 -14.81
N ALA A 668 -3.54 -3.48 -15.49
CA ALA A 668 -2.66 -4.59 -15.20
C ALA A 668 -1.20 -4.24 -15.48
N GLU A 669 -0.90 -3.78 -16.70
CA GLU A 669 0.45 -3.35 -17.07
C GLU A 669 0.93 -2.21 -16.18
N ASP A 670 0.06 -1.27 -15.86
CA ASP A 670 0.30 -0.17 -14.93
C ASP A 670 0.75 -0.63 -13.54
N GLY A 671 0.06 -1.62 -12.97
CA GLY A 671 0.42 -2.20 -11.67
C GLY A 671 1.74 -2.95 -11.72
N ILE A 672 1.97 -3.74 -12.77
CA ILE A 672 3.22 -4.48 -13.00
C ILE A 672 4.40 -3.50 -13.13
N GLN A 673 4.28 -2.49 -14.00
CA GLN A 673 5.35 -1.52 -14.27
C GLN A 673 5.69 -0.67 -13.04
N ALA A 674 4.71 -0.33 -12.20
CA ALA A 674 4.95 0.42 -10.97
C ALA A 674 5.89 -0.34 -10.02
N VAL A 675 5.67 -1.66 -9.86
CA VAL A 675 6.52 -2.53 -9.02
C VAL A 675 7.88 -2.76 -9.67
N LEU A 676 7.92 -3.09 -10.96
CA LEU A 676 9.20 -3.31 -11.64
C LEU A 676 10.08 -2.07 -11.59
N SER A 677 9.49 -0.88 -11.75
CA SER A 677 10.19 0.40 -11.59
C SER A 677 10.76 0.58 -10.18
N LEU A 678 10.01 0.16 -9.15
CA LEU A 678 10.48 0.19 -7.76
C LEU A 678 11.64 -0.78 -7.53
N MET A 679 11.51 -2.03 -8.01
CA MET A 679 12.54 -3.07 -7.93
C MET A 679 13.84 -2.69 -8.66
N MET A 680 13.75 -1.96 -9.78
CA MET A 680 14.91 -1.54 -10.57
C MET A 680 15.60 -0.27 -10.06
N LYS A 681 14.84 0.70 -9.52
CA LYS A 681 15.38 2.03 -9.15
C LYS A 681 16.01 2.07 -7.76
N ASP A 682 15.46 1.32 -6.81
CA ASP A 682 15.97 1.31 -5.45
C ASP A 682 16.99 0.17 -5.31
N GLY A 683 18.26 0.45 -5.61
CA GLY A 683 19.41 -0.41 -5.25
C GLY A 683 19.58 -0.66 -3.74
N ALA A 684 18.59 -0.26 -2.93
CA ALA A 684 18.44 -0.48 -1.49
C ALA A 684 17.39 -1.56 -1.16
N ILE A 685 16.59 -2.04 -2.12
CA ILE A 685 15.70 -3.19 -1.92
C ILE A 685 16.56 -4.45 -2.04
N HIS A 686 17.13 -4.89 -0.91
CA HIS A 686 17.89 -6.13 -0.81
C HIS A 686 17.02 -7.38 -1.05
N ASP A 687 15.71 -7.29 -0.80
CA ASP A 687 14.73 -8.37 -1.01
C ASP A 687 13.59 -7.86 -1.91
N PRO A 688 13.48 -8.31 -3.17
CA PRO A 688 12.43 -7.92 -4.11
C PRO A 688 11.01 -8.04 -3.58
N LEU A 689 10.76 -8.96 -2.65
CA LEU A 689 9.44 -9.18 -2.05
C LEU A 689 8.99 -8.00 -1.19
N MET A 690 9.94 -7.17 -0.75
CA MET A 690 9.66 -5.93 -0.02
C MET A 690 9.07 -4.83 -0.90
N ALA A 691 9.01 -5.01 -2.23
CA ALA A 691 8.34 -4.10 -3.16
C ALA A 691 6.82 -4.31 -3.25
N ALA A 692 6.28 -5.38 -2.63
CA ALA A 692 4.84 -5.66 -2.63
C ALA A 692 4.09 -4.54 -1.90
N SER A 693 3.17 -3.87 -2.60
CA SER A 693 2.44 -2.73 -2.06
C SER A 693 1.07 -2.57 -2.73
N ALA A 694 0.04 -2.29 -1.94
CA ALA A 694 -1.26 -1.91 -2.47
C ALA A 694 -1.20 -0.49 -3.07
N SER A 695 -2.14 -0.18 -3.97
CA SER A 695 -2.31 1.20 -4.50
C SER A 695 -3.72 1.75 -4.33
N ALA A 696 -4.72 0.93 -3.96
CA ALA A 696 -6.11 1.36 -3.86
C ALA A 696 -6.61 1.41 -2.40
N PRO A 697 -6.24 2.42 -1.59
CA PRO A 697 -6.56 2.45 -0.16
C PRO A 697 -8.06 2.48 0.15
N VAL A 698 -8.89 3.01 -0.77
CA VAL A 698 -10.35 2.92 -0.65
C VAL A 698 -10.82 1.47 -0.68
N ILE A 699 -10.29 0.66 -1.60
CA ILE A 699 -10.63 -0.76 -1.71
C ILE A 699 -10.10 -1.52 -0.49
N GLU A 700 -8.88 -1.19 -0.03
CA GLU A 700 -8.32 -1.76 1.20
C GLU A 700 -9.15 -1.42 2.45
N ALA A 701 -9.81 -0.26 2.49
CA ALA A 701 -10.74 0.09 3.57
C ALA A 701 -12.10 -0.62 3.43
N LEU A 702 -12.56 -0.88 2.20
CA LEU A 702 -13.86 -1.49 1.92
C LEU A 702 -13.88 -3.00 2.07
N HIS A 703 -12.82 -3.67 1.64
CA HIS A 703 -12.80 -5.13 1.57
C HIS A 703 -13.00 -5.78 2.96
N PRO A 704 -12.37 -5.30 4.06
CA PRO A 704 -12.64 -5.82 5.39
C PRO A 704 -14.08 -5.56 5.90
N CYS A 705 -14.78 -4.55 5.37
CA CYS A 705 -16.19 -4.33 5.69
C CYS A 705 -17.10 -5.43 5.14
N HIS A 706 -16.59 -6.39 4.34
CA HIS A 706 -17.36 -7.56 3.92
C HIS A 706 -17.85 -8.39 5.11
N GLU A 707 -17.06 -8.45 6.19
CA GLU A 707 -17.38 -9.22 7.40
C GLU A 707 -18.57 -8.66 8.19
N VAL A 708 -18.88 -7.37 8.03
CA VAL A 708 -20.01 -6.74 8.74
C VAL A 708 -21.33 -6.90 7.99
N LEU A 709 -21.32 -7.29 6.71
CA LEU A 709 -22.53 -7.38 5.88
C LEU A 709 -23.45 -8.51 6.35
N GLN A 710 -24.75 -8.22 6.49
CA GLN A 710 -25.75 -9.23 6.87
C GLN A 710 -25.99 -10.27 5.76
N VAL A 711 -26.10 -9.81 4.51
CA VAL A 711 -26.40 -10.66 3.36
C VAL A 711 -25.19 -10.63 2.43
N ARG A 712 -24.66 -11.80 2.08
CA ARG A 712 -23.45 -11.95 1.27
C ARG A 712 -23.69 -12.98 0.18
N LEU A 713 -23.50 -12.58 -1.07
CA LEU A 713 -23.45 -13.46 -2.23
C LEU A 713 -22.05 -14.06 -2.41
N PHE A 714 -21.02 -13.32 -1.99
CA PHE A 714 -19.62 -13.73 -2.06
C PHE A 714 -19.07 -14.08 -0.69
N ARG A 715 -17.91 -14.76 -0.67
CA ARG A 715 -17.16 -15.09 0.55
C ARG A 715 -16.19 -13.98 0.98
N SER A 716 -15.87 -13.03 0.09
CA SER A 716 -15.07 -11.83 0.37
C SER A 716 -15.33 -10.69 -0.60
#